data_AF-A0A8W8LBY6-F1
#
_entry.id   AF-A0A8W8LBY6-F1
#
_cell.length_a   1.000
_cell.length_b   1.000
_cell.length_c   1.000
_cell.angle_alpha   90.00
_cell.angle_beta   90.00
_cell.angle_gamma   90.00
#
_symmetry.space_group_name_H-M   'P 1'
#
loop_
_entity.id
_entity.type
_entity.pdbx_description
1 polymer ?
#
loop_
_entity_poly.entity_id
_entity_poly.type
_entity_poly.pdbx_seq_one_letter_code
_entity_poly.pdbx_strand_id
1 'polypeptide(L)'
;MSPVKLSSVPKSANIEKERGAFPPRIVTPEPIRPVKSKYQMPPVDEHLPIPSGMKSDDLPRRIVGSRIARAIPEFNKSNMYDKQNVIWDAGLIHGRSFRVGWGPGWTLAHAGLTVTDRSTGAEETSFSMLSGSRKRKIGQTNWNVALEKLNVTSYFQPDDPIVVRNHEELLSIQLEHAGRDVEEGCPVFAPRDGEVSLQHIVERIKQDKNDTEGHPDHASVSYAETIWNLCAALFGTLPDDIVNNYELQNARREAVSRWLSSTASDKIQKEIHEAKYKGKNHLPALFAHLTGRQVAAACSLSQKSGDTRLALVLSQCMGSPYPKHLLDMQLNEWAELGAYKFIEELRLKLYVLLAGRMVWQTPQSVVNTCMDLDWKRAFALHLWYMCPPTAPAQITKALEEYEMGCSGDSPLGMYCSPPLPPYLEEDQMGDTENIRDTAYHLLKLYSERTYALESLFNPRSSTANHMDYRLSWHLLQVLQSVQAQYRHLSAYNTTCLHLSFAAQLESIGMWEWAVFVVLHLEDRRSREWRTRDLLHRYVSVEEEFNEQEVFVREKLGVPVEWIHYAKALKARNDRNHHAEAVHLLNSKRWNECHKVLLCHLSSDAIINENHGYLHRFLVELAPHDRCKQIVDWSAGGQVLLDYITLVSKLEQIKLEIERNEHGRGVAVDSLRTDITSLCDRISNLPCYQSRDRLCQSEISKRLSVLFHTILNLQGDQDLSVRLMAPYIGQLPMPEDYRLQELSSLTRNFSASYLRL
;
A
#
# COMPACT_ATOMS: atom_id res chain seq x y z
N MET A 1 -51.79 -27.95 -4.32
CA MET A 1 -53.23 -28.30 -4.27
C MET A 1 -53.74 -28.01 -2.88
N SER A 2 -54.87 -27.33 -2.83
CA SER A 2 -55.69 -26.91 -1.69
C SER A 2 -56.25 -28.13 -0.90
N PRO A 3 -57.17 -28.00 0.08
CA PRO A 3 -57.40 -27.00 1.16
C PRO A 3 -57.87 -27.65 2.52
N VAL A 4 -58.35 -26.79 3.45
CA VAL A 4 -59.37 -27.04 4.53
C VAL A 4 -58.86 -27.74 5.82
N LYS A 5 -59.28 -27.50 7.08
CA LYS A 5 -59.97 -26.49 7.92
C LYS A 5 -60.47 -27.30 9.16
N LEU A 6 -60.62 -26.66 10.33
CA LEU A 6 -61.43 -27.07 11.51
C LEU A 6 -60.82 -28.22 12.35
N SER A 7 -60.87 -28.30 13.68
CA SER A 7 -61.66 -27.70 14.77
C SER A 7 -60.92 -28.03 16.09
N SER A 8 -61.01 -27.29 17.20
CA SER A 8 -62.08 -27.39 18.22
C SER A 8 -61.58 -26.70 19.51
N VAL A 9 -62.52 -26.16 20.29
CA VAL A 9 -62.36 -25.29 21.48
C VAL A 9 -62.76 -26.12 22.74
N PRO A 10 -62.92 -25.56 23.96
CA PRO A 10 -61.97 -25.19 25.05
C PRO A 10 -62.18 -26.04 26.34
N LYS A 11 -61.53 -25.66 27.47
CA LYS A 11 -62.03 -25.68 28.89
C LYS A 11 -60.93 -25.13 29.82
N SER A 12 -61.06 -23.93 30.42
CA SER A 12 -61.65 -23.61 31.77
C SER A 12 -60.99 -24.39 32.92
N ALA A 13 -60.53 -23.83 34.04
CA ALA A 13 -61.06 -22.71 34.81
C ALA A 13 -60.12 -22.26 35.97
N ASN A 14 -60.22 -20.98 36.36
CA ASN A 14 -60.43 -20.47 37.75
C ASN A 14 -59.30 -20.59 38.81
N ILE A 15 -58.99 -19.62 39.71
CA ILE A 15 -59.75 -18.49 40.28
C ILE A 15 -58.82 -17.54 41.10
N GLU A 16 -59.09 -16.24 41.02
CA GLU A 16 -59.04 -15.14 42.02
C GLU A 16 -57.76 -14.73 42.81
N LYS A 17 -57.42 -13.43 42.74
CA LYS A 17 -57.96 -12.38 43.64
C LYS A 17 -57.59 -10.95 43.18
N GLU A 18 -58.63 -10.15 42.96
CA GLU A 18 -58.57 -8.68 42.81
C GLU A 18 -58.58 -7.95 44.17
N ARG A 19 -58.04 -6.72 44.19
CA ARG A 19 -58.62 -5.46 44.73
C ARG A 19 -57.51 -4.39 44.75
N GLY A 20 -57.70 -3.12 44.34
CA GLY A 20 -58.93 -2.39 44.04
C GLY A 20 -58.68 -1.16 43.15
N ALA A 21 -59.79 -0.62 42.65
CA ALA A 21 -59.93 0.31 41.53
C ALA A 21 -60.03 1.80 41.94
N PHE A 22 -59.86 2.70 40.96
CA PHE A 22 -60.75 3.85 40.63
C PHE A 22 -60.37 4.43 39.23
N PRO A 23 -61.27 5.16 38.52
CA PRO A 23 -61.55 5.00 37.07
C PRO A 23 -60.96 6.12 36.17
N PRO A 24 -61.16 6.07 34.83
CA PRO A 24 -60.33 6.77 33.85
C PRO A 24 -60.84 8.16 33.49
N ARG A 25 -59.93 9.06 33.08
CA ARG A 25 -60.29 10.32 32.40
C ARG A 25 -59.55 10.45 31.06
N ILE A 26 -60.34 10.24 30.01
CA ILE A 26 -60.41 10.99 28.74
C ILE A 26 -59.10 11.09 27.93
N VAL A 27 -59.01 10.22 26.93
CA VAL A 27 -58.11 10.35 25.78
C VAL A 27 -58.60 11.50 24.90
N THR A 28 -57.77 12.53 24.73
CA THR A 28 -57.81 13.41 23.55
C THR A 28 -56.65 13.04 22.62
N PRO A 29 -56.88 12.92 21.31
CA PRO A 29 -55.85 12.51 20.36
C PRO A 29 -54.78 13.59 20.22
N GLU A 30 -53.51 13.22 20.36
CA GLU A 30 -52.39 14.11 20.05
C GLU A 30 -52.39 14.49 18.56
N PRO A 31 -52.09 15.76 18.22
CA PRO A 31 -52.01 16.20 16.83
C PRO A 31 -50.81 15.53 16.14
N ILE A 32 -51.08 14.97 14.96
CA ILE A 32 -50.13 14.37 14.02
C ILE A 32 -48.95 15.33 13.82
N ARG A 33 -47.77 14.98 14.36
CA ARG A 33 -46.53 15.68 14.02
C ARG A 33 -46.09 15.24 12.62
N PRO A 34 -45.73 16.19 11.73
CA PRO A 34 -45.25 15.86 10.40
C PRO A 34 -43.95 15.06 10.47
N VAL A 35 -43.92 13.95 9.74
CA VAL A 35 -42.72 13.14 9.49
C VAL A 35 -41.66 14.03 8.84
N LYS A 36 -40.49 14.17 9.45
CA LYS A 36 -39.34 14.82 8.79
C LYS A 36 -38.95 13.98 7.58
N SER A 37 -39.13 14.57 6.40
CA SER A 37 -38.71 14.05 5.11
C SER A 37 -37.22 13.75 5.11
N LYS A 38 -36.88 12.57 4.58
CA LYS A 38 -35.52 12.11 4.28
C LYS A 38 -34.78 13.14 3.42
N TYR A 39 -33.70 13.73 3.95
CA TYR A 39 -32.60 14.21 3.14
C TYR A 39 -31.51 13.14 3.16
N GLN A 40 -31.17 12.62 1.99
CA GLN A 40 -30.05 11.72 1.76
C GLN A 40 -28.75 12.51 1.88
N MET A 41 -28.10 12.43 3.03
CA MET A 41 -26.64 12.50 3.14
C MET A 41 -26.15 11.09 3.46
N PRO A 42 -24.99 10.63 2.93
CA PRO A 42 -24.40 9.38 3.38
C PRO A 42 -24.17 9.44 4.90
N PRO A 43 -24.29 8.33 5.63
CA PRO A 43 -24.02 8.34 7.05
C PRO A 43 -22.55 8.73 7.22
N VAL A 44 -22.30 9.92 7.76
CA VAL A 44 -21.07 10.15 8.50
C VAL A 44 -21.15 9.12 9.61
N ASP A 45 -20.27 8.12 9.60
CA ASP A 45 -20.14 7.19 10.72
C ASP A 45 -20.10 8.02 12.00
N GLU A 46 -21.19 7.98 12.76
CA GLU A 46 -21.21 8.56 14.09
C GLU A 46 -20.17 7.77 14.88
N HIS A 47 -18.98 8.37 15.02
CA HIS A 47 -17.93 7.82 15.87
C HIS A 47 -18.56 7.38 17.19
N LEU A 48 -18.61 6.07 17.43
CA LEU A 48 -19.06 5.48 18.68
C LEU A 48 -18.35 6.22 19.82
N PRO A 49 -19.07 7.09 20.57
CA PRO A 49 -18.46 7.74 21.71
C PRO A 49 -18.13 6.65 22.71
N ILE A 50 -16.88 6.61 23.16
CA ILE A 50 -16.45 5.71 24.23
C ILE A 50 -17.42 5.93 25.41
N PRO A 51 -18.07 4.87 25.94
CA PRO A 51 -19.04 5.02 27.01
C PRO A 51 -18.37 5.69 28.20
N SER A 52 -18.96 6.76 28.72
CA SER A 52 -18.33 7.62 29.74
C SER A 52 -18.21 6.96 31.13
N GLY A 53 -18.45 5.65 31.24
CA GLY A 53 -18.44 4.89 32.49
C GLY A 53 -19.50 5.30 33.52
N MET A 54 -20.39 6.25 33.21
CA MET A 54 -21.44 6.70 34.13
C MET A 54 -22.67 5.79 34.05
N LYS A 55 -23.21 5.42 35.21
CA LYS A 55 -24.50 4.71 35.30
C LYS A 55 -25.61 5.68 34.91
N SER A 56 -26.75 5.16 34.44
CA SER A 56 -27.92 5.96 34.03
C SER A 56 -28.39 6.95 35.10
N ASP A 57 -28.13 6.61 36.36
CA ASP A 57 -28.62 7.34 37.53
C ASP A 57 -27.72 8.53 37.91
N ASP A 58 -26.49 8.58 37.37
CA ASP A 58 -25.52 9.66 37.60
C ASP A 58 -25.60 10.78 36.53
N LEU A 59 -26.54 10.67 35.57
CA LEU A 59 -26.77 11.70 34.57
C LEU A 59 -27.52 12.89 35.20
N PRO A 60 -26.92 14.10 35.23
CA PRO A 60 -27.63 15.27 35.73
C PRO A 60 -28.85 15.53 34.85
N ARG A 61 -29.99 15.82 35.50
CA ARG A 61 -31.28 16.08 34.83
C ARG A 61 -31.11 17.18 33.77
N ARG A 62 -31.32 16.83 32.49
CA ARG A 62 -31.28 17.78 31.37
C ARG A 62 -32.43 18.79 31.50
N ILE A 63 -32.10 20.06 31.74
CA ILE A 63 -33.01 21.18 31.51
C ILE A 63 -32.85 21.59 30.03
N VAL A 64 -33.95 21.61 29.30
CA VAL A 64 -33.97 21.94 27.86
C VAL A 64 -33.60 23.41 27.68
N GLY A 65 -32.53 23.71 26.95
CA GLY A 65 -32.13 25.08 26.57
C GLY A 65 -30.80 25.56 27.14
N SER A 66 -30.24 24.94 28.18
CA SER A 66 -28.91 25.28 28.70
C SER A 66 -27.86 24.26 28.25
N ARG A 67 -26.87 24.68 27.46
CA ARG A 67 -25.62 23.91 27.31
C ARG A 67 -24.92 23.94 28.66
N ILE A 68 -24.89 22.82 29.37
CA ILE A 68 -24.06 22.66 30.56
C ILE A 68 -22.61 22.80 30.06
N ALA A 69 -21.96 23.92 30.36
CA ALA A 69 -20.54 24.07 30.18
C ALA A 69 -19.87 23.10 31.16
N ARG A 70 -19.53 21.90 30.68
CA ARG A 70 -18.66 20.99 31.44
C ARG A 70 -17.33 21.74 31.61
N ALA A 71 -17.00 22.11 32.84
CA ALA A 71 -15.66 22.61 33.13
C ALA A 71 -14.68 21.53 32.67
N ILE A 72 -13.76 21.92 31.78
CA ILE A 72 -12.66 21.05 31.38
C ILE A 72 -11.92 20.71 32.69
N PRO A 73 -11.82 19.43 33.08
CA PRO A 73 -11.09 19.05 34.28
C PRO A 73 -9.70 19.65 34.24
N GLU A 74 -9.21 20.16 35.37
CA GLU A 74 -7.80 20.57 35.50
C GLU A 74 -6.90 19.42 35.00
N PHE A 75 -5.86 19.74 34.24
CA PHE A 75 -5.00 18.76 33.57
C PHE A 75 -4.50 17.66 34.53
N ASN A 76 -4.21 18.03 35.78
CA ASN A 76 -3.75 17.14 36.86
C ASN A 76 -4.80 16.10 37.32
N LYS A 77 -6.07 16.28 36.96
CA LYS A 77 -7.19 15.38 37.28
C LYS A 77 -7.67 14.59 36.06
N SER A 78 -7.00 14.74 34.92
CA SER A 78 -7.28 13.97 33.72
C SER A 78 -6.73 12.55 33.86
N ASN A 79 -7.45 11.54 33.34
CA ASN A 79 -6.93 10.17 33.19
C ASN A 79 -5.66 10.08 32.31
N MET A 80 -5.34 11.19 31.62
CA MET A 80 -4.20 11.40 30.73
C MET A 80 -3.01 12.10 31.42
N TYR A 81 -3.13 12.52 32.68
CA TYR A 81 -2.02 13.10 33.43
C TYR A 81 -0.90 12.06 33.57
N ASP A 82 0.35 12.45 33.28
CA ASP A 82 1.57 11.61 33.22
C ASP A 82 1.61 10.45 32.20
N LYS A 83 0.62 10.33 31.29
CA LYS A 83 0.63 9.30 30.22
C LYS A 83 1.14 9.78 28.85
N GLN A 84 1.44 11.08 28.75
CA GLN A 84 1.85 11.77 27.53
C GLN A 84 3.23 11.35 26.97
N ASN A 85 4.01 10.59 27.74
CA ASN A 85 5.36 10.15 27.34
C ASN A 85 5.33 8.90 26.46
N VAL A 86 4.15 8.32 26.24
CA VAL A 86 3.96 7.04 25.57
C VAL A 86 3.49 7.26 24.13
N ILE A 87 4.13 6.58 23.16
CA ILE A 87 3.82 6.64 21.71
C ILE A 87 2.31 6.43 21.41
N TRP A 88 1.63 5.63 22.25
CA TRP A 88 0.20 5.33 22.15
C TRP A 88 -0.73 6.56 22.32
N ASP A 89 -0.23 7.67 22.88
CA ASP A 89 -1.05 8.82 23.31
C ASP A 89 -1.12 9.98 22.31
N ALA A 90 -0.45 9.88 21.15
CA ALA A 90 -0.42 10.98 20.19
C ALA A 90 -1.85 11.41 19.76
N GLY A 91 -2.77 10.44 19.60
CA GLY A 91 -4.18 10.71 19.22
C GLY A 91 -5.00 11.41 20.30
N LEU A 92 -4.51 11.40 21.54
CA LEU A 92 -5.19 11.94 22.72
C LEU A 92 -4.74 13.36 23.07
N ILE A 93 -3.62 13.83 22.52
CA ILE A 93 -3.03 15.14 22.83
C ILE A 93 -3.81 16.32 22.24
N HIS A 94 -4.67 16.10 21.24
CA HIS A 94 -5.53 17.14 20.67
C HIS A 94 -7.01 16.74 20.48
N GLY A 95 -7.41 15.52 20.86
CA GLY A 95 -8.77 15.04 20.61
C GLY A 95 -9.18 15.13 19.13
N ARG A 96 -10.47 15.36 18.85
CA ARG A 96 -11.07 15.33 17.49
C ARG A 96 -10.49 16.35 16.49
N SER A 97 -9.58 17.25 16.90
CA SER A 97 -9.01 18.30 16.04
C SER A 97 -7.67 17.94 15.41
N PHE A 98 -7.00 16.87 15.85
CA PHE A 98 -5.74 16.41 15.27
C PHE A 98 -5.83 14.92 14.94
N ARG A 99 -5.76 14.57 13.65
CA ARG A 99 -5.51 13.20 13.25
C ARG A 99 -4.01 12.96 13.39
N VAL A 100 -3.61 12.13 14.34
CA VAL A 100 -2.29 11.52 14.26
C VAL A 100 -2.30 10.65 13.03
N GLY A 101 -1.57 11.10 12.02
CA GLY A 101 -1.52 10.47 10.72
C GLY A 101 -0.07 10.14 10.39
N TRP A 102 0.09 9.00 9.75
CA TRP A 102 1.25 8.75 8.91
C TRP A 102 1.21 9.74 7.75
N GLY A 103 2.26 10.55 7.63
CA GLY A 103 2.50 11.39 6.47
C GLY A 103 3.19 10.61 5.34
N PRO A 104 3.41 11.26 4.18
CA PRO A 104 4.11 10.63 3.06
C PRO A 104 5.52 10.17 3.47
N GLY A 105 5.98 9.07 2.87
CA GLY A 105 7.32 8.53 3.13
C GLY A 105 7.52 8.00 4.55
N TRP A 106 6.46 7.47 5.18
CA TRP A 106 6.48 6.90 6.54
C TRP A 106 6.91 7.90 7.61
N THR A 107 6.47 9.14 7.47
CA THR A 107 6.66 10.18 8.47
C THR A 107 5.61 10.06 9.56
N LEU A 108 6.04 9.76 10.78
CA LEU A 108 5.19 9.68 11.95
C LEU A 108 5.22 11.01 12.70
N ALA A 109 4.06 11.61 12.90
CA ALA A 109 3.89 12.72 13.83
C ALA A 109 3.63 12.17 15.24
N HIS A 110 4.57 12.37 16.16
CA HIS A 110 4.44 11.94 17.56
C HIS A 110 4.85 13.05 18.54
N ALA A 111 4.32 13.00 19.74
CA ALA A 111 4.74 13.86 20.85
C ALA A 111 5.23 12.94 21.96
N GLY A 112 6.55 12.74 22.05
CA GLY A 112 7.18 11.78 22.95
C GLY A 112 8.64 11.51 22.58
N LEU A 113 9.25 10.51 23.20
CA LEU A 113 10.58 10.00 22.84
C LEU A 113 10.53 9.40 21.41
N THR A 114 11.64 9.50 20.68
CA THR A 114 11.80 8.91 19.33
C THR A 114 11.70 7.39 19.41
N VAL A 115 11.06 6.77 18.41
CA VAL A 115 10.88 5.31 18.33
C VAL A 115 12.23 4.60 18.23
N THR A 116 13.23 5.30 17.68
CA THR A 116 14.60 4.81 17.46
C THR A 116 15.50 4.92 18.70
N ASP A 117 15.20 5.78 19.68
CA ASP A 117 16.00 5.87 20.91
C ASP A 117 15.59 4.79 21.91
N ARG A 118 16.35 3.69 21.93
CA ARG A 118 16.28 2.63 22.95
C ARG A 118 16.77 3.06 24.33
N SER A 119 16.93 4.36 24.61
CA SER A 119 17.37 4.82 25.91
C SER A 119 16.30 4.51 26.96
N THR A 120 16.57 3.52 27.80
CA THR A 120 15.73 3.04 28.92
C THR A 120 15.64 4.05 30.08
N GLY A 121 15.87 5.33 29.81
CA GLY A 121 15.73 6.42 30.77
C GLY A 121 14.37 7.08 30.62
N ALA A 122 13.38 6.59 31.37
CA ALA A 122 12.14 7.32 31.63
C ALA A 122 12.48 8.58 32.45
N GLU A 123 12.97 9.62 31.80
CA GLU A 123 13.04 10.95 32.42
C GLU A 123 11.78 11.73 32.07
N GLU A 124 11.10 12.17 33.13
CA GLU A 124 9.85 12.92 33.12
C GLU A 124 9.93 14.14 32.18
N THR A 125 9.33 14.03 31.00
CA THR A 125 8.92 15.23 30.27
C THR A 125 7.67 15.76 30.92
N SER A 126 7.83 16.73 31.83
CA SER A 126 6.68 17.50 32.33
C SER A 126 5.98 18.20 31.16
N PHE A 127 4.75 18.67 31.36
CA PHE A 127 4.03 19.56 30.45
C PHE A 127 3.73 20.86 31.22
N SER A 128 4.44 21.95 30.92
CA SER A 128 4.13 23.27 31.45
C SER A 128 4.19 24.25 30.29
N MET A 129 3.02 24.69 29.82
CA MET A 129 2.93 25.75 28.81
C MET A 129 3.27 27.13 29.38
N LEU A 130 3.42 27.31 30.71
CA LEU A 130 3.40 28.64 31.33
C LEU A 130 4.38 28.89 32.49
N SER A 131 5.36 28.01 32.76
CA SER A 131 6.41 28.35 33.74
C SER A 131 7.80 27.94 33.26
N GLY A 132 8.70 28.92 33.24
CA GLY A 132 10.03 28.82 32.69
C GLY A 132 10.96 27.80 33.35
N SER A 133 12.00 27.49 32.57
CA SER A 133 13.15 26.63 32.84
C SER A 133 12.95 25.14 32.55
N ARG A 134 13.48 24.68 31.42
CA ARG A 134 13.74 23.26 31.14
C ARG A 134 15.19 23.06 30.71
N LYS A 135 15.85 22.11 31.37
CA LYS A 135 17.06 21.45 30.87
C LYS A 135 16.64 20.66 29.62
N ARG A 136 17.24 20.98 28.47
CA ARG A 136 16.91 20.40 27.16
C ARG A 136 17.74 19.14 26.92
N LYS A 137 17.12 18.05 26.46
CA LYS A 137 17.84 16.92 25.84
C LYS A 137 18.01 17.19 24.34
N ILE A 138 19.08 16.65 23.78
CA ILE A 138 19.38 16.62 22.35
C ILE A 138 18.28 15.85 21.62
N GLY A 139 17.69 16.45 20.57
CA GLY A 139 16.73 15.78 19.68
C GLY A 139 15.31 16.37 19.63
N GLN A 140 14.90 17.24 20.56
CA GLN A 140 13.58 17.88 20.48
C GLN A 140 13.60 19.13 19.57
N THR A 141 12.67 19.19 18.61
CA THR A 141 12.40 20.41 17.83
C THR A 141 11.74 21.46 18.73
N ASN A 142 11.72 22.73 18.31
CA ASN A 142 11.08 23.83 19.06
C ASN A 142 9.55 23.66 19.24
N TRP A 143 8.97 22.58 18.70
CA TRP A 143 7.54 22.29 18.70
C TRP A 143 7.26 21.11 19.64
N ASN A 144 6.09 21.10 20.27
CA ASN A 144 5.63 19.99 21.12
C ASN A 144 5.31 18.70 20.33
N VAL A 145 5.58 18.67 19.02
CA VAL A 145 5.35 17.57 18.10
C VAL A 145 6.64 17.33 17.31
N ALA A 146 7.15 16.11 17.36
CA ALA A 146 8.24 15.63 16.54
C ALA A 146 7.68 14.93 15.28
N LEU A 147 8.34 15.16 14.15
CA LEU A 147 8.11 14.43 12.91
C LEU A 147 9.30 13.48 12.74
N GLU A 148 9.07 12.18 12.87
CA GLU A 148 10.09 11.14 12.73
C GLU A 148 9.83 10.35 11.44
N LYS A 149 10.80 10.29 10.53
CA LYS A 149 10.74 9.38 9.39
C LYS A 149 11.14 7.99 9.86
N LEU A 150 10.22 7.04 9.83
CA LEU A 150 10.49 5.66 10.20
C LEU A 150 11.05 4.92 8.98
N ASN A 151 12.31 4.53 9.08
CA ASN A 151 12.95 3.69 8.09
C ASN A 151 12.77 2.22 8.45
N VAL A 152 12.54 1.37 7.44
CA VAL A 152 12.43 -0.08 7.59
C VAL A 152 13.72 -0.68 8.15
N THR A 153 14.87 -0.19 7.71
CA THR A 153 16.20 -0.42 8.31
C THR A 153 17.05 0.85 8.18
N SER A 154 18.21 0.87 8.84
CA SER A 154 19.16 1.98 8.75
C SER A 154 19.68 2.25 7.32
N TYR A 155 19.64 1.24 6.45
CA TYR A 155 20.16 1.28 5.08
C TYR A 155 19.08 1.29 3.98
N PHE A 156 17.80 1.08 4.30
CA PHE A 156 16.70 1.35 3.34
C PHE A 156 16.44 2.86 3.25
N GLN A 157 17.36 3.59 2.62
CA GLN A 157 17.25 5.03 2.37
C GLN A 157 17.03 5.31 0.88
N PRO A 158 16.32 6.40 0.52
CA PRO A 158 16.15 6.82 -0.87
C PRO A 158 17.47 7.09 -1.58
N ASP A 159 18.50 7.46 -0.81
CA ASP A 159 19.80 7.87 -1.34
C ASP A 159 20.75 6.69 -1.60
N ASP A 160 20.35 5.46 -1.28
CA ASP A 160 21.16 4.26 -1.52
C ASP A 160 20.87 3.67 -2.92
N PRO A 161 21.77 3.88 -3.90
CA PRO A 161 21.54 3.49 -5.28
C PRO A 161 21.54 1.96 -5.47
N ILE A 162 22.21 1.21 -4.59
CA ILE A 162 22.32 -0.25 -4.72
C ILE A 162 20.97 -0.88 -4.37
N VAL A 163 20.38 -0.46 -3.25
CA VAL A 163 19.10 -0.98 -2.77
C VAL A 163 17.96 -0.60 -3.72
N VAL A 164 17.90 0.65 -4.17
CA VAL A 164 16.90 1.12 -5.14
C VAL A 164 16.98 0.30 -6.43
N ARG A 165 18.19 0.18 -7.02
CA ARG A 165 18.39 -0.61 -8.24
C ARG A 165 17.99 -2.06 -8.07
N ASN A 166 18.37 -2.71 -6.96
CA ASN A 166 18.00 -4.12 -6.72
C ASN A 166 16.48 -4.29 -6.63
N HIS A 167 15.76 -3.33 -6.03
CA HIS A 167 14.30 -3.37 -6.00
C HIS A 167 13.69 -3.13 -7.39
N GLU A 168 14.14 -2.11 -8.11
CA GLU A 168 13.64 -1.79 -9.45
C GLU A 168 13.81 -2.97 -10.42
N GLU A 169 14.95 -3.63 -10.38
CA GLU A 169 15.26 -4.76 -11.27
C GLU A 169 14.48 -6.04 -10.92
N LEU A 170 14.24 -6.32 -9.63
CA LEU A 170 13.36 -7.43 -9.25
C LEU A 170 11.90 -7.16 -9.65
N LEU A 171 11.46 -5.91 -9.53
CA LEU A 171 10.10 -5.51 -9.89
C LEU A 171 9.89 -5.43 -11.40
N SER A 172 10.91 -5.06 -12.17
CA SER A 172 10.84 -5.06 -13.64
C SER A 172 10.68 -6.46 -14.20
N ILE A 173 11.40 -7.45 -13.67
CA ILE A 173 11.23 -8.87 -14.01
C ILE A 173 9.78 -9.29 -13.76
N GLN A 174 9.21 -8.89 -12.62
CA GLN A 174 7.82 -9.25 -12.32
C GLN A 174 6.80 -8.51 -13.19
N LEU A 175 7.07 -7.27 -13.58
CA LEU A 175 6.24 -6.52 -14.50
C LEU A 175 6.21 -7.17 -15.89
N GLU A 176 7.34 -7.69 -16.38
CA GLU A 176 7.45 -8.37 -17.67
C GLU A 176 6.65 -9.68 -17.72
N HIS A 177 6.60 -10.40 -16.60
CA HIS A 177 5.91 -11.69 -16.47
C HIS A 177 4.49 -11.59 -15.89
N ALA A 178 4.03 -10.39 -15.53
CA ALA A 178 2.68 -10.16 -15.04
C ALA A 178 1.70 -9.95 -16.19
N GLY A 179 0.56 -10.63 -16.14
CA GLY A 179 -0.56 -10.38 -17.03
C GLY A 179 -1.24 -9.07 -16.67
N ARG A 180 -1.38 -8.16 -17.64
CA ARG A 180 -2.13 -6.91 -17.50
C ARG A 180 -3.54 -7.09 -18.02
N ASP A 181 -4.51 -6.95 -17.14
CA ASP A 181 -5.94 -6.89 -17.46
C ASP A 181 -6.52 -5.53 -17.05
N VAL A 182 -7.67 -5.13 -17.62
CA VAL A 182 -8.36 -3.87 -17.27
C VAL A 182 -9.80 -4.17 -16.87
N GLU A 183 -10.12 -3.94 -15.60
CA GLU A 183 -11.47 -4.10 -15.05
C GLU A 183 -12.12 -2.72 -14.93
N GLU A 184 -13.08 -2.42 -15.83
CA GLU A 184 -13.87 -1.17 -15.81
C GLU A 184 -13.03 0.12 -15.63
N GLY A 185 -11.89 0.20 -16.34
CA GLY A 185 -10.98 1.35 -16.29
C GLY A 185 -9.93 1.32 -15.20
N CYS A 186 -9.94 0.34 -14.28
CA CYS A 186 -8.85 0.10 -13.34
C CYS A 186 -7.94 -1.03 -13.87
N PRO A 187 -6.62 -0.81 -13.99
CA PRO A 187 -5.69 -1.88 -14.34
C PRO A 187 -5.62 -2.92 -13.20
N VAL A 188 -5.42 -4.17 -13.57
CA VAL A 188 -5.23 -5.32 -12.68
C VAL A 188 -4.02 -6.10 -13.17
N PHE A 189 -3.13 -6.42 -12.25
CA PHE A 189 -2.00 -7.30 -12.53
C PHE A 189 -2.22 -8.65 -11.85
N ALA A 190 -2.05 -9.72 -12.63
CA ALA A 190 -2.10 -11.09 -12.13
C ALA A 190 -0.86 -11.85 -12.60
N PRO A 191 -0.20 -12.63 -11.73
CA PRO A 191 1.01 -13.34 -12.10
C PRO A 191 0.66 -14.53 -13.03
N ARG A 192 1.27 -14.61 -14.23
CA ARG A 192 0.97 -15.64 -15.25
C ARG A 192 2.16 -16.56 -15.55
N ASP A 193 3.36 -16.01 -15.76
CA ASP A 193 4.54 -16.78 -16.18
C ASP A 193 5.50 -17.08 -15.02
N GLY A 194 5.05 -17.92 -14.08
CA GLY A 194 5.76 -18.13 -12.81
C GLY A 194 7.11 -18.82 -12.90
N GLU A 195 7.23 -19.81 -13.79
CA GLU A 195 8.44 -20.62 -13.91
C GLU A 195 9.59 -19.86 -14.57
N VAL A 196 9.30 -19.07 -15.60
CA VAL A 196 10.27 -18.20 -16.29
C VAL A 196 10.68 -17.06 -15.38
N SER A 197 9.71 -16.43 -14.70
CA SER A 197 9.97 -15.40 -13.69
C SER A 197 10.90 -15.91 -12.58
N LEU A 198 10.69 -17.14 -12.09
CA LEU A 198 11.54 -17.74 -11.06
C LEU A 198 13.00 -17.89 -11.52
N GLN A 199 13.24 -18.29 -12.77
CA GLN A 199 14.61 -18.41 -13.30
C GLN A 199 15.31 -17.06 -13.36
N HIS A 200 14.64 -16.04 -13.92
CA HIS A 200 15.19 -14.69 -14.01
C HIS A 200 15.45 -14.08 -12.62
N ILE A 201 14.56 -14.30 -11.64
CA ILE A 201 14.77 -13.85 -10.25
C ILE A 201 16.01 -14.53 -9.63
N VAL A 202 16.20 -15.82 -9.84
CA VAL A 202 17.36 -16.56 -9.31
C VAL A 202 18.67 -16.06 -9.92
N GLU A 203 18.70 -15.81 -11.24
CA GLU A 203 19.87 -15.25 -11.91
C GLU A 203 20.19 -13.85 -11.41
N ARG A 204 19.16 -13.02 -11.21
CA ARG A 204 19.31 -11.65 -10.73
C ARG A 204 19.84 -11.59 -9.31
N ILE A 205 19.35 -12.43 -8.41
CA ILE A 205 19.78 -12.42 -7.00
C ILE A 205 21.25 -12.85 -6.85
N LYS A 206 21.75 -13.69 -7.77
CA LYS A 206 23.19 -14.00 -7.83
C LYS A 206 24.02 -12.78 -8.22
N GLN A 207 23.52 -11.94 -9.12
CA GLN A 207 24.15 -10.66 -9.47
C GLN A 207 24.07 -9.69 -8.29
N ASP A 208 22.89 -9.56 -7.66
CA ASP A 208 22.69 -8.68 -6.50
C ASP A 208 23.61 -9.05 -5.33
N LYS A 209 23.89 -10.35 -5.13
CA LYS A 209 24.84 -10.80 -4.10
C LYS A 209 26.25 -10.30 -4.37
N ASN A 210 26.72 -10.34 -5.61
CA ASN A 210 28.03 -9.83 -6.00
C ASN A 210 28.06 -8.30 -5.86
N ASP A 211 26.97 -7.63 -6.24
CA ASP A 211 26.87 -6.18 -6.19
C ASP A 211 26.75 -5.64 -4.75
N THR A 212 26.29 -6.46 -3.81
CA THR A 212 26.17 -6.12 -2.38
C THR A 212 27.37 -6.56 -1.55
N GLU A 213 28.47 -7.01 -2.16
CA GLU A 213 29.69 -7.36 -1.42
C GLU A 213 30.21 -6.16 -0.60
N GLY A 214 30.11 -6.26 0.74
CA GLY A 214 30.49 -5.21 1.67
C GLY A 214 29.34 -4.29 2.14
N HIS A 215 28.12 -4.47 1.63
CA HIS A 215 26.93 -3.75 2.08
C HIS A 215 26.25 -4.47 3.27
N PRO A 216 25.65 -3.77 4.25
CA PRO A 216 24.89 -4.39 5.34
C PRO A 216 23.73 -5.29 4.86
N ASP A 217 23.19 -5.06 3.66
CA ASP A 217 22.14 -5.90 3.05
C ASP A 217 22.66 -7.25 2.48
N HIS A 218 23.99 -7.47 2.46
CA HIS A 218 24.58 -8.69 1.90
C HIS A 218 24.06 -9.96 2.60
N ALA A 219 23.88 -9.92 3.93
CA ALA A 219 23.40 -11.07 4.70
C ALA A 219 21.95 -11.46 4.32
N SER A 220 21.07 -10.47 4.18
CA SER A 220 19.68 -10.67 3.74
C SER A 220 19.60 -11.13 2.29
N VAL A 221 20.42 -10.57 1.39
CA VAL A 221 20.48 -11.01 -0.02
C VAL A 221 21.05 -12.42 -0.14
N SER A 222 22.11 -12.75 0.61
CA SER A 222 22.66 -14.12 0.63
C SER A 222 21.62 -15.12 1.16
N TYR A 223 20.84 -14.77 2.17
CA TYR A 223 19.76 -15.63 2.64
C TYR A 223 18.63 -15.76 1.60
N ALA A 224 18.22 -14.66 0.96
CA ALA A 224 17.26 -14.70 -0.15
C ALA A 224 17.75 -15.62 -1.28
N GLU A 225 19.04 -15.58 -1.64
CA GLU A 225 19.64 -16.49 -2.64
C GLU A 225 19.41 -17.96 -2.27
N THR A 226 19.59 -18.32 -0.99
CA THR A 226 19.33 -19.71 -0.54
C THR A 226 17.88 -20.11 -0.72
N ILE A 227 16.93 -19.21 -0.45
CA ILE A 227 15.50 -19.48 -0.57
C ILE A 227 15.08 -19.59 -2.03
N TRP A 228 15.56 -18.70 -2.90
CA TRP A 228 15.22 -18.75 -4.32
C TRP A 228 15.85 -19.94 -5.03
N ASN A 229 17.07 -20.33 -4.66
CA ASN A 229 17.66 -21.59 -5.12
C ASN A 229 16.86 -22.82 -4.63
N LEU A 230 16.27 -22.77 -3.44
CA LEU A 230 15.35 -23.81 -2.95
C LEU A 230 14.05 -23.84 -3.77
N CYS A 231 13.44 -22.68 -4.02
CA CYS A 231 12.26 -22.55 -4.87
C CYS A 231 12.52 -23.11 -6.27
N ALA A 232 13.69 -22.83 -6.85
CA ALA A 232 14.10 -23.41 -8.13
C ALA A 232 14.24 -24.94 -8.07
N ALA A 233 14.83 -25.47 -6.99
CA ALA A 233 14.97 -26.90 -6.81
C ALA A 233 13.61 -27.62 -6.67
N LEU A 234 12.68 -27.04 -5.91
CA LEU A 234 11.36 -27.62 -5.63
C LEU A 234 10.36 -27.43 -6.78
N PHE A 235 10.32 -26.24 -7.36
CA PHE A 235 9.25 -25.78 -8.26
C PHE A 235 9.73 -25.32 -9.65
N GLY A 236 11.05 -25.19 -9.89
CA GLY A 236 11.57 -24.76 -11.21
C GLY A 236 11.37 -25.81 -12.32
N THR A 237 11.53 -25.44 -13.58
CA THR A 237 11.43 -26.37 -14.71
C THR A 237 12.50 -27.46 -14.64
N LEU A 238 12.07 -28.69 -14.85
CA LEU A 238 12.98 -29.83 -15.05
C LEU A 238 13.11 -30.11 -16.55
N PRO A 239 14.21 -30.72 -17.01
CA PRO A 239 14.38 -31.04 -18.42
C PRO A 239 13.20 -31.86 -18.98
N ASP A 240 12.72 -31.50 -20.17
CA ASP A 240 11.56 -32.12 -20.84
C ASP A 240 11.75 -33.62 -21.17
N ASP A 241 12.97 -34.13 -21.03
CA ASP A 241 13.34 -35.53 -21.29
C ASP A 241 12.86 -36.52 -20.22
N ILE A 242 12.21 -36.05 -19.15
CA ILE A 242 11.75 -36.89 -18.03
C ILE A 242 10.36 -37.45 -18.32
N VAL A 243 10.30 -38.74 -18.68
CA VAL A 243 9.05 -39.43 -19.04
C VAL A 243 8.39 -40.09 -17.81
N ASN A 244 9.17 -40.46 -16.79
CA ASN A 244 8.69 -41.22 -15.63
C ASN A 244 8.59 -40.39 -14.34
N ASN A 245 7.50 -40.58 -13.58
CA ASN A 245 7.31 -39.96 -12.26
C ASN A 245 8.43 -40.28 -11.25
N TYR A 246 9.07 -41.44 -11.35
CA TYR A 246 10.20 -41.82 -10.50
C TYR A 246 11.46 -41.03 -10.82
N GLU A 247 11.75 -40.83 -12.11
CA GLU A 247 12.88 -40.00 -12.58
C GLU A 247 12.67 -38.54 -12.18
N LEU A 248 11.44 -38.04 -12.25
CA LEU A 248 11.07 -36.71 -11.78
C LEU A 248 11.34 -36.54 -10.28
N GLN A 249 10.91 -37.50 -9.46
CA GLN A 249 11.15 -37.47 -8.01
C GLN A 249 12.65 -37.55 -7.67
N ASN A 250 13.42 -38.35 -8.41
CA ASN A 250 14.87 -38.43 -8.23
C ASN A 250 15.58 -37.14 -8.67
N ALA A 251 15.17 -36.54 -9.78
CA ALA A 251 15.71 -35.26 -10.25
C ALA A 251 15.44 -34.13 -9.23
N ARG A 252 14.22 -34.06 -8.67
CA ARG A 252 13.88 -33.14 -7.58
C ARG A 252 14.70 -33.39 -6.33
N ARG A 253 14.83 -34.65 -5.89
CA ARG A 253 15.68 -34.99 -4.73
C ARG A 253 17.12 -34.58 -4.97
N GLU A 254 17.64 -34.80 -6.17
CA GLU A 254 19.01 -34.43 -6.50
C GLU A 254 19.20 -32.92 -6.49
N ALA A 255 18.24 -32.16 -7.03
CA ALA A 255 18.23 -30.70 -6.97
C ALA A 255 18.22 -30.17 -5.53
N VAL A 256 17.33 -30.69 -4.67
CA VAL A 256 17.30 -30.35 -3.23
C VAL A 256 18.60 -30.75 -2.53
N SER A 257 19.19 -31.89 -2.91
CA SER A 257 20.48 -32.32 -2.36
C SER A 257 21.64 -31.41 -2.77
N ARG A 258 21.64 -30.91 -4.01
CA ARG A 258 22.63 -29.91 -4.47
C ARG A 258 22.46 -28.60 -3.71
N TRP A 259 21.22 -28.15 -3.52
CA TRP A 259 20.91 -26.96 -2.73
C TRP A 259 21.37 -27.07 -1.25
N LEU A 260 21.13 -28.21 -0.59
CA LEU A 260 21.61 -28.45 0.77
C LEU A 260 23.14 -28.42 0.84
N SER A 261 23.79 -29.03 -0.16
CA SER A 261 25.25 -29.05 -0.24
C SER A 261 25.86 -27.66 -0.49
N SER A 262 25.22 -26.83 -1.31
CA SER A 262 25.71 -25.47 -1.57
C SER A 262 25.53 -24.57 -0.35
N THR A 263 24.38 -24.64 0.31
CA THR A 263 24.06 -23.84 1.51
C THR A 263 24.98 -24.17 2.69
N ALA A 264 25.33 -25.46 2.85
CA ALA A 264 26.21 -25.89 3.94
C ALA A 264 27.72 -25.71 3.63
N SER A 265 28.09 -25.41 2.37
CA SER A 265 29.50 -25.41 1.93
C SER A 265 30.38 -24.48 2.76
N ASP A 266 29.94 -23.25 3.03
CA ASP A 266 30.76 -22.24 3.72
C ASP A 266 31.03 -22.62 5.18
N LYS A 267 30.00 -23.10 5.88
CA LYS A 267 30.13 -23.61 7.26
C LYS A 267 31.02 -24.85 7.30
N ILE A 268 30.85 -25.79 6.36
CA ILE A 268 31.66 -27.00 6.25
C ILE A 268 33.14 -26.68 5.97
N GLN A 269 33.44 -25.72 5.09
CA GLN A 269 34.81 -25.30 4.81
C GLN A 269 35.50 -24.70 6.04
N LYS A 270 34.79 -23.88 6.82
CA LYS A 270 35.28 -23.35 8.10
C LYS A 270 35.61 -24.48 9.09
N GLU A 271 34.70 -25.43 9.27
CA GLU A 271 34.93 -26.61 10.13
C GLU A 271 36.11 -27.47 9.66
N ILE A 272 36.27 -27.66 8.35
CA ILE A 272 37.41 -28.38 7.78
C ILE A 272 38.71 -27.64 8.07
N HIS A 273 38.73 -26.30 7.95
CA HIS A 273 39.89 -25.50 8.29
C HIS A 273 40.23 -25.62 9.77
N GLU A 274 39.25 -25.47 10.66
CA GLU A 274 39.44 -25.65 12.11
C GLU A 274 39.95 -27.05 12.48
N ALA A 275 39.41 -28.09 11.84
CA ALA A 275 39.85 -29.47 12.04
C ALA A 275 41.31 -29.68 11.60
N LYS A 276 41.74 -29.03 10.50
CA LYS A 276 43.15 -29.05 10.05
C LYS A 276 44.07 -28.33 11.03
N TYR A 277 43.66 -27.19 11.59
CA TYR A 277 44.46 -26.44 12.57
C TYR A 277 44.59 -27.17 13.92
N LYS A 278 43.55 -27.89 14.36
CA LYS A 278 43.58 -28.69 15.61
C LYS A 278 44.40 -29.99 15.49
N GLY A 279 44.83 -30.35 14.28
CA GLY A 279 46.08 -31.08 14.01
C GLY A 279 46.23 -32.53 14.48
N LYS A 280 45.23 -33.16 15.11
CA LYS A 280 45.40 -34.54 15.64
C LYS A 280 44.40 -35.60 15.16
N ASN A 281 43.16 -35.24 14.81
CA ASN A 281 42.15 -36.22 14.39
C ASN A 281 41.62 -35.86 12.99
N HIS A 282 41.68 -36.81 12.04
CA HIS A 282 41.10 -36.65 10.71
C HIS A 282 39.57 -36.87 10.69
N LEU A 283 39.01 -37.44 11.77
CA LEU A 283 37.60 -37.82 11.89
C LEU A 283 36.63 -36.61 11.88
N PRO A 284 36.90 -35.47 12.53
CA PRO A 284 36.05 -34.28 12.41
C PRO A 284 35.98 -33.75 10.99
N ALA A 285 37.12 -33.67 10.29
CA ALA A 285 37.15 -33.24 8.88
C ALA A 285 36.41 -34.23 7.97
N LEU A 286 36.51 -35.53 8.27
CA LEU A 286 35.78 -36.58 7.56
C LEU A 286 34.25 -36.46 7.76
N PHE A 287 33.83 -36.22 9.00
CA PHE A 287 32.43 -35.98 9.34
C PHE A 287 31.89 -34.74 8.63
N ALA A 288 32.65 -33.63 8.64
CA ALA A 288 32.29 -32.41 7.92
C ALA A 288 32.11 -32.65 6.40
N HIS A 289 33.01 -33.39 5.75
CA HIS A 289 32.85 -33.76 4.33
C HIS A 289 31.60 -34.61 4.06
N LEU A 290 31.23 -35.52 4.96
CA LEU A 290 30.00 -36.32 4.83
C LEU A 290 28.74 -35.47 4.99
N THR A 291 28.74 -34.51 5.91
CA THR A 291 27.63 -33.57 6.06
C THR A 291 27.43 -32.64 4.87
N GLY A 292 28.37 -32.60 3.91
CA GLY A 292 28.27 -31.88 2.65
C GLY A 292 28.13 -32.77 1.42
N ARG A 293 27.84 -34.08 1.58
CA ARG A 293 27.80 -35.07 0.47
C ARG A 293 29.10 -35.15 -0.35
N GLN A 294 30.24 -34.72 0.20
CA GLN A 294 31.55 -34.76 -0.47
C GLN A 294 32.25 -36.11 -0.25
N VAL A 295 31.58 -37.19 -0.65
CA VAL A 295 32.06 -38.58 -0.39
C VAL A 295 33.42 -38.84 -1.03
N ALA A 296 33.67 -38.35 -2.25
CA ALA A 296 34.96 -38.53 -2.92
C ALA A 296 36.11 -37.86 -2.15
N ALA A 297 35.89 -36.63 -1.65
CA ALA A 297 36.88 -35.92 -0.84
C ALA A 297 37.10 -36.64 0.49
N ALA A 298 36.03 -37.09 1.15
CA ALA A 298 36.08 -37.88 2.38
C ALA A 298 36.91 -39.18 2.20
N CYS A 299 36.68 -39.93 1.13
CA CYS A 299 37.46 -41.14 0.81
C CYS A 299 38.94 -40.81 0.60
N SER A 300 39.26 -39.76 -0.14
CA SER A 300 40.65 -39.34 -0.38
C SER A 300 41.36 -38.91 0.90
N LEU A 301 40.65 -38.24 1.82
CA LEU A 301 41.18 -37.82 3.11
C LEU A 301 41.45 -39.04 3.99
N SER A 302 40.49 -39.99 4.07
CA SER A 302 40.62 -41.24 4.81
C SER A 302 41.81 -42.08 4.34
N GLN A 303 42.03 -42.16 3.01
CA GLN A 303 43.20 -42.82 2.42
C GLN A 303 44.51 -42.14 2.82
N LYS A 304 44.58 -40.80 2.73
CA LYS A 304 45.78 -40.03 3.11
C LYS A 304 46.12 -40.17 4.59
N SER A 305 45.12 -40.33 5.46
CA SER A 305 45.31 -40.56 6.88
C SER A 305 45.65 -42.01 7.27
N GLY A 306 45.66 -42.96 6.32
CA GLY A 306 45.96 -44.38 6.57
C GLY A 306 44.75 -45.25 6.95
N ASP A 307 43.56 -44.66 7.04
CA ASP A 307 42.30 -45.33 7.38
C ASP A 307 41.63 -45.93 6.11
N THR A 308 42.28 -46.94 5.52
CA THR A 308 41.87 -47.55 4.24
C THR A 308 40.56 -48.34 4.34
N ARG A 309 40.32 -49.03 5.46
CA ARG A 309 39.07 -49.78 5.70
C ARG A 309 37.87 -48.85 5.76
N LEU A 310 38.02 -47.72 6.45
CA LEU A 310 36.97 -46.71 6.53
C LEU A 310 36.71 -46.11 5.14
N ALA A 311 37.75 -45.84 4.35
CA ALA A 311 37.61 -45.35 2.98
C ALA A 311 36.78 -46.31 2.08
N LEU A 312 36.93 -47.63 2.25
CA LEU A 312 36.13 -48.62 1.52
C LEU A 312 34.67 -48.64 1.94
N VAL A 313 34.38 -48.46 3.24
CA VAL A 313 33.00 -48.35 3.73
C VAL A 313 32.38 -47.04 3.23
N LEU A 314 33.14 -45.94 3.24
CA LEU A 314 32.68 -44.62 2.80
C LEU A 314 32.29 -44.57 1.31
N SER A 315 32.96 -45.34 0.46
CA SER A 315 32.62 -45.37 -0.97
C SER A 315 31.27 -46.04 -1.24
N GLN A 316 30.75 -46.81 -0.29
CA GLN A 316 29.50 -47.59 -0.44
C GLN A 316 28.25 -46.86 0.10
N CYS A 317 28.41 -45.69 0.75
CA CYS A 317 27.35 -45.01 1.51
C CYS A 317 26.10 -44.63 0.72
N MET A 318 26.28 -44.24 -0.55
CA MET A 318 25.20 -43.80 -1.44
C MET A 318 24.69 -44.92 -2.36
N GLY A 319 25.20 -46.14 -2.18
CA GLY A 319 24.88 -47.30 -3.00
C GLY A 319 23.67 -48.08 -2.49
N SER A 320 23.69 -49.40 -2.73
CA SER A 320 22.64 -50.33 -2.30
C SER A 320 22.40 -50.29 -0.78
N PRO A 321 21.21 -50.66 -0.29
CA PRO A 321 20.92 -50.71 1.15
C PRO A 321 21.65 -51.84 1.89
N TYR A 322 22.25 -52.81 1.18
CA TYR A 322 22.86 -53.99 1.77
C TYR A 322 24.06 -53.68 2.69
N PRO A 323 25.05 -52.85 2.30
CA PRO A 323 26.11 -52.38 3.20
C PRO A 323 25.58 -51.69 4.46
N LYS A 324 24.48 -50.92 4.37
CA LYS A 324 23.88 -50.25 5.53
C LYS A 324 23.38 -51.27 6.56
N HIS A 325 22.71 -52.33 6.10
CA HIS A 325 22.24 -53.41 6.95
C HIS A 325 23.40 -54.16 7.62
N LEU A 326 24.51 -54.41 6.91
CA LEU A 326 25.69 -55.05 7.50
C LEU A 326 26.34 -54.18 8.58
N LEU A 327 26.43 -52.86 8.36
CA LEU A 327 26.92 -51.93 9.38
C LEU A 327 25.99 -51.86 10.58
N ASP A 328 24.69 -51.97 10.35
CA ASP A 328 23.70 -51.98 11.42
C ASP A 328 23.84 -53.22 12.31
N MET A 329 24.01 -54.39 11.71
CA MET A 329 24.33 -55.63 12.44
C MET A 329 25.63 -55.49 13.22
N GLN A 330 26.67 -54.90 12.61
CA GLN A 330 27.95 -54.69 13.26
C GLN A 330 27.85 -53.77 14.48
N LEU A 331 27.03 -52.72 14.41
CA LEU A 331 26.77 -51.83 15.55
C LEU A 331 26.05 -52.58 16.68
N ASN A 332 25.05 -53.39 16.36
CA ASN A 332 24.35 -54.18 17.37
C ASN A 332 25.29 -55.18 18.07
N GLU A 333 26.18 -55.86 17.32
CA GLU A 333 27.23 -56.72 17.90
C GLU A 333 28.19 -55.94 18.81
N TRP A 334 28.59 -54.72 18.42
CA TRP A 334 29.44 -53.88 19.27
C TRP A 334 28.75 -53.43 20.55
N ALA A 335 27.43 -53.22 20.52
CA ALA A 335 26.62 -52.93 21.72
C ALA A 335 26.57 -54.14 22.66
N GLU A 336 26.28 -55.33 22.12
CA GLU A 336 26.16 -56.58 22.89
C GLU A 336 27.48 -56.98 23.56
N LEU A 337 28.60 -56.85 22.83
CA LEU A 337 29.93 -57.19 23.32
C LEU A 337 30.57 -56.10 24.18
N GLY A 338 29.96 -54.91 24.28
CA GLY A 338 30.54 -53.77 25.00
C GLY A 338 31.77 -53.16 24.32
N ALA A 339 32.01 -53.47 23.05
CA ALA A 339 33.18 -53.01 22.28
C ALA A 339 33.16 -51.49 22.03
N TYR A 340 31.98 -50.87 22.09
CA TYR A 340 31.78 -49.42 21.90
C TYR A 340 32.60 -48.56 22.88
N LYS A 341 32.98 -49.09 24.05
CA LYS A 341 33.79 -48.37 25.06
C LYS A 341 35.23 -48.10 24.62
N PHE A 342 35.73 -48.88 23.66
CA PHE A 342 37.11 -48.79 23.18
C PHE A 342 37.24 -48.03 21.85
N ILE A 343 36.12 -47.63 21.25
CA ILE A 343 36.07 -46.95 19.97
C ILE A 343 35.84 -45.46 20.21
N GLU A 344 36.58 -44.60 19.51
CA GLU A 344 36.40 -43.15 19.57
C GLU A 344 34.96 -42.76 19.17
N GLU A 345 34.33 -41.87 19.93
CA GLU A 345 32.93 -41.48 19.74
C GLU A 345 32.65 -40.93 18.33
N LEU A 346 33.58 -40.14 17.76
CA LEU A 346 33.45 -39.63 16.40
C LEU A 346 33.48 -40.75 15.35
N ARG A 347 34.24 -41.82 15.59
CA ARG A 347 34.29 -42.99 14.71
C ARG A 347 32.98 -43.76 14.79
N LEU A 348 32.41 -43.91 15.99
CA LEU A 348 31.07 -44.48 16.18
C LEU A 348 30.00 -43.63 15.49
N LYS A 349 30.03 -42.29 15.64
CA LYS A 349 29.12 -41.37 14.93
C LYS A 349 29.15 -41.58 13.42
N LEU A 350 30.34 -41.77 12.83
CA LEU A 350 30.46 -42.09 11.41
C LEU A 350 29.78 -43.41 11.07
N TYR A 351 30.09 -44.51 11.77
CA TYR A 351 29.47 -45.81 11.49
C TYR A 351 27.94 -45.80 11.68
N VAL A 352 27.44 -45.10 12.70
CA VAL A 352 26.00 -44.89 12.96
C VAL A 352 25.35 -44.18 11.77
N LEU A 353 25.97 -43.09 11.29
CA LEU A 353 25.49 -42.37 10.10
C LEU A 353 25.48 -43.27 8.86
N LEU A 354 26.52 -44.07 8.65
CA LEU A 354 26.62 -44.96 7.49
C LEU A 354 25.63 -46.14 7.55
N ALA A 355 25.26 -46.59 8.74
CA ALA A 355 24.20 -47.57 8.94
C ALA A 355 22.79 -46.99 8.65
N GLY A 356 22.67 -45.66 8.53
CA GLY A 356 21.40 -44.98 8.28
C GLY A 356 20.57 -44.72 9.54
N ARG A 357 21.17 -44.83 10.74
CA ARG A 357 20.57 -44.42 12.02
C ARG A 357 21.10 -43.03 12.40
N MET A 358 20.25 -42.16 12.92
CA MET A 358 20.66 -40.81 13.39
C MET A 358 20.99 -40.77 14.88
N VAL A 359 20.33 -41.63 15.65
CA VAL A 359 20.59 -41.81 17.08
C VAL A 359 20.86 -43.28 17.33
N TRP A 360 21.97 -43.56 18.01
CA TRP A 360 22.27 -44.90 18.50
C TRP A 360 22.34 -44.87 20.02
N GLN A 361 21.38 -45.55 20.65
CA GLN A 361 21.32 -45.69 22.10
C GLN A 361 22.05 -46.96 22.52
N THR A 362 23.05 -46.81 23.37
CA THR A 362 23.64 -47.90 24.16
C THR A 362 23.21 -47.76 25.62
N PRO A 363 23.35 -48.79 26.47
CA PRO A 363 22.94 -48.73 27.88
C PRO A 363 23.61 -47.62 28.70
N GLN A 364 24.71 -47.03 28.22
CA GLN A 364 25.51 -46.04 28.94
C GLN A 364 25.71 -44.72 28.18
N SER A 365 25.52 -44.68 26.87
CA SER A 365 25.70 -43.46 26.07
C SER A 365 24.73 -43.38 24.89
N VAL A 366 24.31 -42.16 24.57
CA VAL A 366 23.52 -41.83 23.39
C VAL A 366 24.44 -41.16 22.37
N VAL A 367 24.71 -41.85 21.27
CA VAL A 367 25.50 -41.28 20.17
C VAL A 367 24.53 -40.61 19.21
N ASN A 368 24.46 -39.28 19.28
CA ASN A 368 23.67 -38.46 18.38
C ASN A 368 24.55 -37.91 17.24
N THR A 369 24.20 -38.21 15.99
CA THR A 369 24.89 -37.69 14.80
C THR A 369 24.45 -36.28 14.43
N CYS A 370 23.29 -35.83 14.91
CA CYS A 370 22.72 -34.51 14.62
C CYS A 370 23.08 -33.44 15.67
N MET A 371 23.81 -33.81 16.71
CA MET A 371 24.30 -32.88 17.73
C MET A 371 25.29 -31.88 17.10
N ASP A 372 25.16 -30.60 17.45
CA ASP A 372 25.97 -29.47 16.97
C ASP A 372 25.86 -29.18 15.46
N LEU A 373 24.84 -29.73 14.78
CA LEU A 373 24.56 -29.45 13.38
C LEU A 373 23.44 -28.42 13.23
N ASP A 374 23.58 -27.58 12.20
CA ASP A 374 22.48 -26.75 11.70
C ASP A 374 21.30 -27.62 11.30
N TRP A 375 20.10 -27.08 11.45
CA TRP A 375 18.88 -27.80 11.09
C TRP A 375 18.87 -28.25 9.62
N LYS A 376 19.44 -27.44 8.70
CA LYS A 376 19.59 -27.75 7.27
C LYS A 376 20.50 -28.96 7.05
N ARG A 377 21.61 -29.05 7.81
CA ARG A 377 22.54 -30.19 7.75
C ARG A 377 21.92 -31.43 8.39
N ALA A 378 21.22 -31.27 9.51
CA ALA A 378 20.49 -32.35 10.14
C ALA A 378 19.45 -32.95 9.16
N PHE A 379 18.63 -32.11 8.52
CA PHE A 379 17.69 -32.53 7.47
C PHE A 379 18.41 -33.21 6.29
N ALA A 380 19.56 -32.70 5.86
CA ALA A 380 20.36 -33.31 4.79
C ALA A 380 20.80 -34.74 5.13
N LEU A 381 21.18 -35.01 6.39
CA LEU A 381 21.53 -36.36 6.83
C LEU A 381 20.33 -37.31 6.71
N HIS A 382 19.13 -36.88 7.12
CA HIS A 382 17.89 -37.66 6.97
C HIS A 382 17.59 -37.96 5.50
N LEU A 383 17.81 -36.99 4.61
CA LEU A 383 17.60 -37.16 3.17
C LEU A 383 18.62 -38.09 2.49
N TRP A 384 19.90 -38.04 2.88
CA TRP A 384 20.95 -38.80 2.20
C TRP A 384 21.18 -40.19 2.78
N TYR A 385 21.19 -40.31 4.11
CA TYR A 385 21.64 -41.53 4.79
C TYR A 385 20.50 -42.37 5.36
N MET A 386 19.42 -41.76 5.84
CA MET A 386 18.28 -42.48 6.43
C MET A 386 17.28 -42.97 5.37
N CYS A 387 16.86 -42.10 4.46
CA CYS A 387 15.83 -42.45 3.48
C CYS A 387 16.38 -43.30 2.31
N PRO A 388 15.82 -44.51 2.05
CA PRO A 388 16.23 -45.32 0.91
C PRO A 388 15.79 -44.70 -0.42
N PRO A 389 16.58 -44.85 -1.50
CA PRO A 389 16.26 -44.28 -2.83
C PRO A 389 15.05 -44.91 -3.52
N THR A 390 14.48 -45.98 -2.97
CA THR A 390 13.30 -46.67 -3.49
C THR A 390 11.99 -46.19 -2.84
N ALA A 391 12.04 -45.34 -1.81
CA ALA A 391 10.83 -44.86 -1.17
C ALA A 391 10.05 -43.90 -2.09
N PRO A 392 8.71 -44.01 -2.17
CA PRO A 392 7.89 -42.95 -2.77
C PRO A 392 7.94 -41.69 -1.88
N ALA A 393 7.99 -40.51 -2.52
CA ALA A 393 7.99 -39.20 -1.84
C ALA A 393 9.13 -39.04 -0.80
N GLN A 394 10.37 -39.15 -1.28
CA GLN A 394 11.58 -39.21 -0.43
C GLN A 394 11.80 -37.94 0.39
N ILE A 395 11.42 -36.77 -0.15
CA ILE A 395 11.56 -35.48 0.53
C ILE A 395 10.58 -35.38 1.70
N THR A 396 9.32 -35.83 1.51
CA THR A 396 8.29 -35.73 2.54
C THR A 396 8.61 -36.63 3.72
N LYS A 397 9.01 -37.88 3.45
CA LYS A 397 9.43 -38.83 4.49
C LYS A 397 10.64 -38.34 5.27
N ALA A 398 11.64 -37.77 4.58
CA ALA A 398 12.80 -37.20 5.27
C ALA A 398 12.42 -36.03 6.18
N LEU A 399 11.41 -35.24 5.80
CA LEU A 399 10.91 -34.12 6.59
C LEU A 399 10.11 -34.60 7.80
N GLU A 400 9.21 -35.58 7.62
CA GLU A 400 8.45 -36.20 8.71
C GLU A 400 9.38 -36.77 9.79
N GLU A 401 10.39 -37.54 9.39
CA GLU A 401 11.38 -38.12 10.32
C GLU A 401 12.19 -37.03 11.04
N TYR A 402 12.55 -35.95 10.34
CA TYR A 402 13.20 -34.81 10.97
C TYR A 402 12.27 -34.09 11.97
N GLU A 403 10.99 -33.89 11.65
CA GLU A 403 10.00 -33.30 12.56
C GLU A 403 9.79 -34.15 13.82
N MET A 404 9.77 -35.47 13.68
CA MET A 404 9.72 -36.41 14.82
C MET A 404 10.97 -36.28 15.71
N GLY A 405 12.14 -36.02 15.13
CA GLY A 405 13.38 -35.79 15.86
C GLY A 405 13.50 -34.43 16.54
N CYS A 406 12.80 -33.42 16.03
CA CYS A 406 12.71 -32.08 16.63
C CYS A 406 11.65 -31.97 17.73
N SER A 407 10.50 -32.64 17.56
CA SER A 407 9.35 -32.49 18.48
C SER A 407 9.53 -33.30 19.77
N GLY A 408 10.51 -34.22 19.83
CA GLY A 408 10.75 -35.08 20.98
C GLY A 408 9.74 -36.21 21.16
N ASP A 409 8.77 -36.33 20.23
CA ASP A 409 7.75 -37.39 20.21
C ASP A 409 8.31 -38.78 19.84
N SER A 410 9.59 -38.85 19.44
CA SER A 410 10.28 -40.10 19.22
C SER A 410 10.68 -40.75 20.56
N PRO A 411 10.78 -42.10 20.63
CA PRO A 411 11.31 -42.80 21.82
C PRO A 411 12.77 -42.43 22.17
N LEU A 412 13.42 -41.62 21.32
CA LEU A 412 14.82 -41.24 21.39
C LEU A 412 15.03 -39.81 21.95
N GLY A 413 13.96 -39.08 22.28
CA GLY A 413 14.00 -37.69 22.75
C GLY A 413 14.28 -36.67 21.64
N MET A 414 14.51 -35.40 22.01
CA MET A 414 14.91 -34.35 21.06
C MET A 414 16.37 -34.55 20.67
N TYR A 415 16.65 -34.80 19.39
CA TYR A 415 18.00 -35.01 18.88
C TYR A 415 18.42 -34.05 17.76
N CYS A 416 17.49 -33.25 17.22
CA CYS A 416 17.77 -32.25 16.20
C CYS A 416 17.55 -30.82 16.71
N SER A 417 18.32 -29.87 16.16
CA SER A 417 18.06 -28.44 16.33
C SER A 417 16.73 -28.06 15.66
N PRO A 418 15.91 -27.19 16.29
CA PRO A 418 14.67 -26.71 15.68
C PRO A 418 14.99 -25.87 14.42
N PRO A 419 14.08 -25.84 13.43
CA PRO A 419 14.31 -25.12 12.19
C PRO A 419 14.16 -23.60 12.39
N LEU A 420 15.19 -22.96 12.95
CA LEU A 420 15.22 -21.53 13.20
C LEU A 420 15.80 -20.76 12.00
N PRO A 421 15.36 -19.51 11.75
CA PRO A 421 16.00 -18.63 10.78
C PRO A 421 17.45 -18.32 11.15
N PRO A 422 18.34 -18.01 10.17
CA PRO A 422 19.78 -17.79 10.42
C PRO A 422 20.12 -16.77 11.50
N TYR A 423 19.28 -15.74 11.69
CA TYR A 423 19.51 -14.71 12.70
C TYR A 423 19.11 -15.14 14.13
N LEU A 424 18.34 -16.22 14.27
CA LEU A 424 17.98 -16.84 15.55
C LEU A 424 18.74 -18.15 15.82
N GLU A 425 19.53 -18.63 14.85
CA GLU A 425 20.38 -19.83 15.04
C GLU A 425 21.43 -19.61 16.15
N GLU A 426 21.86 -18.35 16.37
CA GLU A 426 22.88 -17.98 17.36
C GLU A 426 22.29 -17.55 18.73
N ASP A 427 21.07 -17.01 18.75
CA ASP A 427 20.41 -16.49 19.96
C ASP A 427 19.43 -17.50 20.57
N GLN A 428 19.92 -18.37 21.46
CA GLN A 428 19.11 -19.40 22.14
C GLN A 428 18.18 -18.86 23.25
N MET A 429 18.04 -17.53 23.41
CA MET A 429 17.37 -16.89 24.55
C MET A 429 16.17 -16.05 24.11
N GLY A 430 15.00 -16.68 24.00
CA GLY A 430 13.71 -16.02 23.82
C GLY A 430 12.56 -17.01 23.67
N ASP A 431 11.32 -16.54 23.86
CA ASP A 431 10.09 -17.30 23.58
C ASP A 431 10.00 -17.62 22.08
N THR A 432 10.73 -18.66 21.65
CA THR A 432 10.94 -19.10 20.27
C THR A 432 9.95 -20.19 19.84
N GLU A 433 8.88 -20.41 20.61
CA GLU A 433 8.03 -21.62 20.47
C GLU A 433 7.31 -21.74 19.12
N ASN A 434 7.27 -20.70 18.27
CA ASN A 434 6.53 -20.72 17.01
C ASN A 434 7.22 -20.10 15.79
N ILE A 435 8.48 -19.65 15.88
CA ILE A 435 9.18 -19.07 14.73
C ILE A 435 9.97 -20.17 14.02
N ARG A 436 9.72 -20.36 12.72
CA ARG A 436 10.44 -21.32 11.89
C ARG A 436 10.99 -20.65 10.63
N ASP A 437 12.06 -21.21 10.06
CA ASP A 437 12.69 -20.73 8.83
C ASP A 437 11.73 -20.83 7.62
N THR A 438 11.72 -19.81 6.74
CA THR A 438 10.99 -19.86 5.46
C THR A 438 11.33 -21.10 4.63
N ALA A 439 12.61 -21.53 4.64
CA ALA A 439 13.04 -22.71 3.90
C ALA A 439 12.34 -23.98 4.40
N TYR A 440 12.13 -24.09 5.72
CA TYR A 440 11.36 -25.19 6.31
C TYR A 440 9.89 -25.11 5.91
N HIS A 441 9.28 -23.91 5.95
CA HIS A 441 7.91 -23.71 5.50
C HIS A 441 7.70 -24.06 4.02
N LEU A 442 8.69 -23.81 3.15
CA LEU A 442 8.65 -24.20 1.74
C LEU A 442 8.74 -25.72 1.55
N LEU A 443 9.61 -26.40 2.30
CA LEU A 443 9.71 -27.86 2.30
C LEU A 443 8.40 -28.49 2.81
N LYS A 444 7.79 -27.88 3.83
CA LYS A 444 6.50 -28.32 4.36
C LYS A 444 5.36 -28.07 3.37
N LEU A 445 5.33 -26.94 2.67
CA LEU A 445 4.36 -26.67 1.61
C LEU A 445 4.46 -27.69 0.45
N TYR A 446 5.69 -28.08 0.08
CA TYR A 446 5.92 -29.12 -0.93
C TYR A 446 5.39 -30.49 -0.47
N SER A 447 5.49 -30.79 0.83
CA SER A 447 5.10 -32.07 1.42
C SER A 447 3.60 -32.14 1.72
N GLU A 448 3.09 -31.13 2.42
CA GLU A 448 1.70 -30.92 2.80
C GLU A 448 1.11 -29.76 1.99
N ARG A 449 0.30 -30.10 0.99
CA ARG A 449 -0.34 -29.09 0.13
C ARG A 449 -1.35 -28.20 0.86
N THR A 450 -1.84 -28.63 2.01
CA THR A 450 -2.81 -27.90 2.85
C THR A 450 -2.17 -27.06 3.94
N TYR A 451 -0.84 -26.90 3.92
CA TYR A 451 -0.12 -26.17 4.94
C TYR A 451 -0.53 -24.68 5.00
N ALA A 452 -0.56 -24.11 6.20
CA ALA A 452 -0.96 -22.73 6.43
C ALA A 452 0.07 -21.74 5.86
N LEU A 453 -0.29 -21.09 4.75
CA LEU A 453 0.56 -20.12 4.04
C LEU A 453 0.88 -18.86 4.86
N GLU A 454 0.09 -18.55 5.89
CA GLU A 454 0.25 -17.35 6.73
C GLU A 454 1.60 -17.34 7.46
N SER A 455 2.09 -18.50 7.92
CA SER A 455 3.37 -18.57 8.62
C SER A 455 4.55 -18.39 7.67
N LEU A 456 4.42 -18.83 6.41
CA LEU A 456 5.46 -18.72 5.38
C LEU A 456 5.74 -17.27 5.00
N PHE A 457 4.70 -16.44 4.90
CA PHE A 457 4.84 -15.06 4.43
C PHE A 457 5.12 -14.04 5.54
N ASN A 458 5.17 -14.47 6.80
CA ASN A 458 5.50 -13.59 7.92
C ASN A 458 6.98 -13.19 7.86
N PRO A 459 7.33 -11.88 7.81
CA PRO A 459 8.73 -11.42 7.77
C PRO A 459 9.62 -11.97 8.88
N ARG A 460 9.03 -12.30 10.04
CA ARG A 460 9.73 -12.95 11.17
C ARG A 460 10.33 -14.31 10.84
N SER A 461 9.92 -14.95 9.76
CA SER A 461 10.50 -16.23 9.33
C SER A 461 11.76 -16.04 8.48
N SER A 462 12.01 -14.84 7.95
CA SER A 462 13.07 -14.55 6.99
C SER A 462 14.13 -13.58 7.50
N THR A 463 13.74 -12.53 8.20
CA THR A 463 14.62 -11.41 8.54
C THR A 463 14.39 -10.98 9.99
N ALA A 464 15.45 -10.48 10.63
CA ALA A 464 15.34 -9.84 11.94
C ALA A 464 14.48 -8.56 11.90
N ASN A 465 14.33 -7.97 10.70
CA ASN A 465 13.56 -6.76 10.47
C ASN A 465 12.11 -7.11 10.12
N HIS A 466 11.20 -6.93 11.08
CA HIS A 466 9.78 -7.28 10.93
C HIS A 466 9.02 -6.47 9.87
N MET A 467 9.65 -5.44 9.30
CA MET A 467 9.07 -4.54 8.30
C MET A 467 9.58 -4.81 6.88
N ASP A 468 10.47 -5.79 6.69
CA ASP A 468 10.96 -6.17 5.35
C ASP A 468 10.05 -7.25 4.74
N TYR A 469 9.24 -6.85 3.77
CA TYR A 469 8.29 -7.72 3.06
C TYR A 469 8.77 -8.10 1.66
N ARG A 470 10.00 -7.74 1.25
CA ARG A 470 10.54 -8.01 -0.10
C ARG A 470 10.42 -9.47 -0.48
N LEU A 471 11.01 -10.35 0.33
CA LEU A 471 11.01 -11.79 0.07
C LEU A 471 9.58 -12.36 0.08
N SER A 472 8.80 -12.02 1.10
CA SER A 472 7.43 -12.52 1.27
C SER A 472 6.54 -12.18 0.07
N TRP A 473 6.66 -10.95 -0.46
CA TRP A 473 5.83 -10.50 -1.58
C TRP A 473 6.23 -11.16 -2.89
N HIS A 474 7.52 -11.17 -3.22
CA HIS A 474 7.99 -11.84 -4.43
C HIS A 474 7.71 -13.35 -4.41
N LEU A 475 7.86 -14.00 -3.25
CA LEU A 475 7.54 -15.41 -3.07
C LEU A 475 6.04 -15.68 -3.28
N LEU A 476 5.16 -14.79 -2.80
CA LEU A 476 3.72 -14.90 -3.04
C LEU A 476 3.41 -14.87 -4.55
N GLN A 477 3.99 -13.93 -5.29
CA GLN A 477 3.78 -13.81 -6.74
C GLN A 477 4.21 -15.07 -7.50
N VAL A 478 5.37 -15.62 -7.15
CA VAL A 478 5.91 -16.82 -7.80
C VAL A 478 5.10 -18.07 -7.43
N LEU A 479 4.73 -18.25 -6.16
CA LEU A 479 3.91 -19.40 -5.74
C LEU A 479 2.50 -19.37 -6.37
N GLN A 480 1.90 -18.18 -6.50
CA GLN A 480 0.60 -18.02 -7.15
C GLN A 480 0.62 -18.30 -8.65
N SER A 481 1.75 -18.07 -9.33
CA SER A 481 1.91 -18.30 -10.77
C SER A 481 2.37 -19.71 -11.12
N VAL A 482 3.28 -20.31 -10.35
CA VAL A 482 3.77 -21.68 -10.61
C VAL A 482 2.66 -22.72 -10.38
N GLN A 483 1.75 -22.49 -9.44
CA GLN A 483 0.63 -23.41 -9.24
C GLN A 483 -0.63 -22.65 -8.81
N ALA A 484 -1.64 -22.64 -9.69
CA ALA A 484 -2.95 -22.00 -9.45
C ALA A 484 -3.71 -22.50 -8.21
N GLN A 485 -3.22 -23.57 -7.58
CA GLN A 485 -3.79 -24.23 -6.40
C GLN A 485 -3.35 -23.59 -5.08
N TYR A 486 -2.26 -22.81 -5.01
CA TYR A 486 -1.79 -22.19 -3.76
C TYR A 486 -2.50 -20.86 -3.40
N ARG A 487 -3.75 -20.67 -3.85
CA ARG A 487 -4.58 -19.48 -3.54
C ARG A 487 -5.34 -19.58 -2.21
N HIS A 488 -4.89 -20.44 -1.30
CA HIS A 488 -5.57 -20.66 -0.01
C HIS A 488 -5.30 -19.59 1.04
N LEU A 489 -4.55 -18.52 0.71
CA LEU A 489 -4.32 -17.39 1.61
C LEU A 489 -5.59 -16.55 1.70
N SER A 490 -5.93 -16.09 2.91
CA SER A 490 -7.09 -15.21 3.09
C SER A 490 -6.92 -13.90 2.33
N ALA A 491 -8.01 -13.39 1.73
CA ALA A 491 -8.01 -12.12 1.01
C ALA A 491 -7.55 -10.93 1.88
N TYR A 492 -7.75 -11.03 3.20
CA TYR A 492 -7.24 -10.05 4.15
C TYR A 492 -5.71 -10.10 4.24
N ASN A 493 -5.11 -11.28 4.41
CA ASN A 493 -3.67 -11.42 4.53
C ASN A 493 -2.93 -11.12 3.23
N THR A 494 -3.49 -11.47 2.07
CA THR A 494 -2.95 -11.04 0.77
C THR A 494 -2.94 -9.51 0.68
N THR A 495 -4.07 -8.87 0.99
CA THR A 495 -4.19 -7.40 0.99
C THR A 495 -3.20 -6.75 1.95
N CYS A 496 -3.05 -7.28 3.17
CA CYS A 496 -2.08 -6.79 4.15
C CYS A 496 -0.65 -6.87 3.61
N LEU A 497 -0.29 -7.96 2.94
CA LEU A 497 1.04 -8.16 2.37
C LEU A 497 1.32 -7.18 1.21
N HIS A 498 0.36 -7.03 0.29
CA HIS A 498 0.46 -6.02 -0.78
C HIS A 498 0.62 -4.61 -0.22
N LEU A 499 -0.18 -4.25 0.79
CA LEU A 499 -0.12 -2.92 1.39
C LEU A 499 1.15 -2.70 2.20
N SER A 500 1.65 -3.71 2.92
CA SER A 500 2.87 -3.57 3.71
C SER A 500 4.11 -3.44 2.82
N PHE A 501 4.17 -4.20 1.71
CA PHE A 501 5.26 -4.06 0.74
C PHE A 501 5.17 -2.75 -0.07
N ALA A 502 3.96 -2.34 -0.48
CA ALA A 502 3.77 -1.03 -1.11
C ALA A 502 4.22 0.11 -0.18
N ALA A 503 3.90 0.00 1.10
CA ALA A 503 4.32 0.95 2.12
C ALA A 503 5.87 0.92 2.29
N GLN A 504 6.53 -0.25 2.25
CA GLN A 504 8.00 -0.33 2.24
C GLN A 504 8.60 0.44 1.05
N LEU A 505 8.05 0.28 -0.15
CA LEU A 505 8.49 1.02 -1.35
C LEU A 505 8.24 2.54 -1.23
N GLU A 506 7.11 2.94 -0.65
CA GLU A 506 6.82 4.36 -0.33
C GLU A 506 7.89 4.97 0.60
N SER A 507 8.44 4.20 1.55
CA SER A 507 9.48 4.69 2.47
C SER A 507 10.83 4.94 1.78
N ILE A 508 11.15 4.10 0.79
CA ILE A 508 12.35 4.20 -0.07
C ILE A 508 12.19 5.32 -1.11
N GLY A 509 10.95 5.77 -1.39
CA GLY A 509 10.67 6.84 -2.35
C GLY A 509 10.29 6.36 -3.76
N MET A 510 10.21 5.04 -3.96
CA MET A 510 9.77 4.39 -5.21
C MET A 510 8.24 4.25 -5.24
N TRP A 511 7.52 5.36 -5.30
CA TRP A 511 6.06 5.35 -5.21
C TRP A 511 5.40 4.81 -6.49
N GLU A 512 6.03 4.95 -7.65
CA GLU A 512 5.58 4.38 -8.93
C GLU A 512 5.48 2.84 -8.86
N TRP A 513 6.45 2.22 -8.20
CA TRP A 513 6.45 0.78 -7.95
C TRP A 513 5.49 0.38 -6.82
N ALA A 514 5.28 1.24 -5.82
CA ALA A 514 4.23 1.04 -4.83
C ALA A 514 2.84 0.97 -5.49
N VAL A 515 2.59 1.80 -6.52
CA VAL A 515 1.36 1.73 -7.32
C VAL A 515 1.27 0.38 -8.02
N PHE A 516 2.34 -0.11 -8.64
CA PHE A 516 2.37 -1.45 -9.26
C PHE A 516 1.95 -2.55 -8.27
N VAL A 517 2.51 -2.55 -7.06
CA VAL A 517 2.16 -3.54 -6.03
C VAL A 517 0.68 -3.45 -5.62
N VAL A 518 0.14 -2.25 -5.46
CA VAL A 518 -1.29 -2.02 -5.12
C VAL A 518 -2.23 -2.51 -6.22
N LEU A 519 -1.82 -2.47 -7.49
CA LEU A 519 -2.64 -2.95 -8.61
C LEU A 519 -2.82 -4.48 -8.64
N HIS A 520 -2.08 -5.23 -7.81
CA HIS A 520 -2.27 -6.67 -7.62
C HIS A 520 -3.39 -7.01 -6.61
N LEU A 521 -3.99 -6.01 -5.94
CA LEU A 521 -5.11 -6.24 -5.02
C LEU A 521 -6.30 -6.83 -5.77
N GLU A 522 -6.96 -7.84 -5.17
CA GLU A 522 -8.13 -8.50 -5.76
C GLU A 522 -9.38 -7.58 -5.73
N ASP A 523 -9.59 -6.84 -4.63
CA ASP A 523 -10.74 -5.94 -4.51
C ASP A 523 -10.55 -4.64 -5.30
N ARG A 524 -11.42 -4.44 -6.28
CA ARG A 524 -11.46 -3.25 -7.13
C ARG A 524 -11.59 -1.94 -6.36
N ARG A 525 -12.50 -1.86 -5.39
CA ARG A 525 -12.77 -0.58 -4.70
C ARG A 525 -11.57 -0.16 -3.88
N SER A 526 -10.98 -1.12 -3.17
CA SER A 526 -9.75 -0.91 -2.42
C SER A 526 -8.59 -0.54 -3.35
N ARG A 527 -8.42 -1.23 -4.48
CA ARG A 527 -7.40 -0.95 -5.48
C ARG A 527 -7.48 0.47 -6.02
N GLU A 528 -8.66 0.87 -6.52
CA GLU A 528 -8.88 2.24 -7.02
C GLU A 528 -8.58 3.28 -5.94
N TRP A 529 -9.14 3.10 -4.73
CA TRP A 529 -8.96 4.07 -3.67
C TRP A 529 -7.49 4.21 -3.25
N ARG A 530 -6.77 3.09 -3.11
CA ARG A 530 -5.35 3.07 -2.72
C ARG A 530 -4.45 3.67 -3.79
N THR A 531 -4.67 3.34 -5.07
CA THR A 531 -3.93 3.95 -6.18
C THR A 531 -4.15 5.46 -6.23
N ARG A 532 -5.40 5.92 -6.05
CA ARG A 532 -5.71 7.36 -6.02
C ARG A 532 -5.09 8.06 -4.81
N ASP A 533 -5.12 7.42 -3.65
CA ASP A 533 -4.51 7.95 -2.43
C ASP A 533 -2.98 8.09 -2.54
N LEU A 534 -2.31 7.10 -3.14
CA LEU A 534 -0.89 7.18 -3.49
C LEU A 534 -0.60 8.35 -4.43
N LEU A 535 -1.37 8.48 -5.52
CA LEU A 535 -1.23 9.58 -6.47
C LEU A 535 -1.44 10.94 -5.80
N HIS A 536 -2.47 11.09 -4.95
CA HIS A 536 -2.72 12.34 -4.24
C HIS A 536 -1.55 12.78 -3.34
N ARG A 537 -0.75 11.82 -2.82
CA ARG A 537 0.37 12.11 -1.92
C ARG A 537 1.65 12.51 -2.66
N TYR A 538 1.93 11.93 -3.83
CA TYR A 538 3.24 12.03 -4.48
C TYR A 538 3.28 12.84 -5.77
N VAL A 539 2.16 13.05 -6.45
CA VAL A 539 2.08 13.77 -7.74
C VAL A 539 2.60 15.22 -7.60
N SER A 540 3.31 15.74 -8.60
CA SER A 540 3.81 17.13 -8.65
C SER A 540 2.78 18.06 -9.31
N VAL A 541 2.83 19.38 -9.03
CA VAL A 541 1.92 20.37 -9.65
C VAL A 541 2.40 20.81 -11.04
N GLU A 542 3.57 20.33 -11.48
CA GLU A 542 4.17 20.74 -12.74
C GLU A 542 3.31 20.27 -13.93
N GLU A 543 3.27 21.11 -14.97
CA GLU A 543 2.48 20.87 -16.18
C GLU A 543 3.04 19.68 -16.98
N GLU A 544 4.35 19.47 -16.92
CA GLU A 544 5.03 18.32 -17.51
C GLU A 544 4.86 17.08 -16.64
N PHE A 545 4.81 15.90 -17.27
CA PHE A 545 4.76 14.64 -16.53
C PHE A 545 6.17 14.29 -16.08
N ASN A 546 6.35 14.06 -14.79
CA ASN A 546 7.61 13.53 -14.26
C ASN A 546 7.89 12.14 -14.87
N GLU A 547 9.15 11.70 -14.94
CA GLU A 547 9.52 10.37 -15.45
C GLU A 547 8.74 9.22 -14.76
N GLN A 548 8.51 9.37 -13.44
CA GLN A 548 7.69 8.45 -12.64
C GLN A 548 6.21 8.49 -13.02
N GLU A 549 5.67 9.65 -13.38
CA GLU A 549 4.27 9.78 -13.86
C GLU A 549 4.11 9.20 -15.26
N VAL A 550 5.11 9.35 -16.12
CA VAL A 550 5.16 8.71 -17.45
C VAL A 550 5.19 7.19 -17.29
N PHE A 551 6.00 6.66 -16.36
CA PHE A 551 6.03 5.23 -16.04
C PHE A 551 4.64 4.71 -15.63
N VAL A 552 3.97 5.40 -14.71
CA VAL A 552 2.64 5.02 -14.22
C VAL A 552 1.58 5.07 -15.34
N ARG A 553 1.69 6.04 -16.25
CA ARG A 553 0.78 6.18 -17.39
C ARG A 553 1.01 5.08 -18.44
N GLU A 554 2.25 4.92 -18.89
CA GLU A 554 2.58 4.09 -20.05
C GLU A 554 2.68 2.61 -19.68
N LYS A 555 3.44 2.29 -18.63
CA LYS A 555 3.71 0.89 -18.25
C LYS A 555 2.58 0.30 -17.40
N LEU A 556 2.10 1.02 -16.38
CA LEU A 556 1.06 0.51 -15.48
C LEU A 556 -0.36 0.67 -16.04
N GLY A 557 -0.58 1.62 -16.96
CA GLY A 557 -1.88 1.82 -17.59
C GLY A 557 -2.90 2.54 -16.74
N VAL A 558 -2.45 3.33 -15.76
CA VAL A 558 -3.35 4.09 -14.90
C VAL A 558 -4.05 5.18 -15.73
N PRO A 559 -5.37 5.39 -15.56
CA PRO A 559 -6.09 6.43 -16.28
C PRO A 559 -5.51 7.83 -16.06
N VAL A 560 -5.32 8.56 -17.15
CA VAL A 560 -4.82 9.95 -17.16
C VAL A 560 -5.71 10.88 -16.33
N GLU A 561 -6.99 10.55 -16.21
CA GLU A 561 -7.98 11.27 -15.40
C GLU A 561 -7.60 11.30 -13.91
N TRP A 562 -7.04 10.20 -13.39
CA TRP A 562 -6.69 10.09 -11.97
C TRP A 562 -5.44 10.92 -11.64
N ILE A 563 -4.46 10.91 -12.55
CA ILE A 563 -3.23 11.70 -12.41
C ILE A 563 -3.56 13.19 -12.42
N HIS A 564 -4.33 13.66 -13.41
CA HIS A 564 -4.73 15.06 -13.44
C HIS A 564 -5.63 15.46 -12.27
N TYR A 565 -6.50 14.57 -11.80
CA TYR A 565 -7.27 14.86 -10.58
C TYR A 565 -6.37 15.07 -9.36
N ALA A 566 -5.31 14.25 -9.22
CA ALA A 566 -4.32 14.44 -8.16
C ALA A 566 -3.57 15.76 -8.29
N LYS A 567 -3.12 16.12 -9.51
CA LYS A 567 -2.50 17.43 -9.79
C LYS A 567 -3.41 18.59 -9.41
N ALA A 568 -4.69 18.50 -9.75
CA ALA A 568 -5.68 19.52 -9.41
C ALA A 568 -5.83 19.71 -7.89
N LEU A 569 -5.89 18.61 -7.13
CA LEU A 569 -6.01 18.68 -5.67
C LEU A 569 -4.77 19.32 -5.02
N LYS A 570 -3.58 19.02 -5.54
CA LYS A 570 -2.34 19.61 -5.05
C LYS A 570 -2.22 21.09 -5.43
N ALA A 571 -2.58 21.45 -6.66
CA ALA A 571 -2.67 22.84 -7.10
C ALA A 571 -3.62 23.67 -6.23
N ARG A 572 -4.75 23.07 -5.80
CA ARG A 572 -5.68 23.68 -4.86
C ARG A 572 -5.05 23.95 -3.49
N ASN A 573 -4.22 23.02 -2.99
CA ASN A 573 -3.50 23.21 -1.73
C ASN A 573 -2.46 24.33 -1.84
N ASP A 574 -1.77 24.42 -2.97
CA ASP A 574 -0.76 25.45 -3.26
C ASP A 574 -1.39 26.81 -3.65
N ARG A 575 -2.73 26.87 -3.72
CA ARG A 575 -3.54 28.03 -4.14
C ARG A 575 -3.26 28.49 -5.58
N ASN A 576 -2.75 27.60 -6.43
CA ASN A 576 -2.57 27.86 -7.85
C ASN A 576 -3.85 27.48 -8.62
N HIS A 577 -4.79 28.42 -8.67
CA HIS A 577 -6.10 28.23 -9.30
C HIS A 577 -6.03 28.02 -10.82
N HIS A 578 -4.96 28.48 -11.48
CA HIS A 578 -4.72 28.27 -12.91
C HIS A 578 -4.49 26.78 -13.21
N ALA A 579 -3.47 26.20 -12.58
CA ALA A 579 -3.12 24.81 -12.77
C ALA A 579 -4.26 23.89 -12.31
N GLU A 580 -4.96 24.27 -11.24
CA GLU A 580 -6.18 23.58 -10.78
C GLU A 580 -7.24 23.49 -11.90
N ALA A 581 -7.52 24.60 -12.60
CA ALA A 581 -8.52 24.61 -13.68
C ALA A 581 -8.11 23.73 -14.88
N VAL A 582 -6.85 23.81 -15.33
CA VAL A 582 -6.30 22.97 -16.42
C VAL A 582 -6.42 21.49 -16.10
N HIS A 583 -5.99 21.11 -14.89
CA HIS A 583 -5.98 19.70 -14.49
C HIS A 583 -7.39 19.18 -14.20
N LEU A 584 -8.31 20.00 -13.66
CA LEU A 584 -9.71 19.60 -13.50
C LEU A 584 -10.40 19.35 -14.85
N LEU A 585 -10.09 20.17 -15.85
CA LEU A 585 -10.56 19.98 -17.22
C LEU A 585 -10.08 18.64 -17.79
N ASN A 586 -8.78 18.33 -17.64
CA ASN A 586 -8.21 17.07 -18.13
C ASN A 586 -8.71 15.84 -17.35
N SER A 587 -9.11 16.02 -16.07
CA SER A 587 -9.71 14.96 -15.24
C SER A 587 -11.21 14.73 -15.49
N LYS A 588 -11.80 15.41 -16.47
CA LYS A 588 -13.24 15.36 -16.83
C LYS A 588 -14.18 15.77 -15.70
N ARG A 589 -13.71 16.56 -14.73
CA ARG A 589 -14.53 17.09 -13.62
C ARG A 589 -15.01 18.50 -13.91
N TRP A 590 -15.96 18.60 -14.82
CA TRP A 590 -16.45 19.88 -15.36
C TRP A 590 -17.10 20.77 -14.30
N ASN A 591 -17.86 20.19 -13.37
CA ASN A 591 -18.53 20.93 -12.29
C ASN A 591 -17.54 21.59 -11.32
N GLU A 592 -16.46 20.91 -10.97
CA GLU A 592 -15.43 21.47 -10.09
C GLU A 592 -14.62 22.53 -10.82
N CYS A 593 -14.26 22.26 -12.09
CA CYS A 593 -13.57 23.22 -12.96
C CYS A 593 -14.39 24.53 -13.10
N HIS A 594 -15.68 24.41 -13.39
CA HIS A 594 -16.58 25.57 -13.56
C HIS A 594 -16.68 26.42 -12.30
N LYS A 595 -16.73 25.80 -11.11
CA LYS A 595 -16.72 26.53 -9.83
C LYS A 595 -15.43 27.29 -9.60
N VAL A 596 -14.27 26.68 -9.88
CA VAL A 596 -12.96 27.33 -9.73
C VAL A 596 -12.83 28.49 -10.71
N LEU A 597 -13.27 28.29 -11.96
CA LEU A 597 -13.31 29.35 -12.97
C LEU A 597 -14.17 30.54 -12.53
N LEU A 598 -15.39 30.30 -12.05
CA LEU A 598 -16.26 31.37 -11.61
C LEU A 598 -15.73 32.09 -10.37
N CYS A 599 -15.25 31.37 -9.36
CA CYS A 599 -14.90 31.97 -8.06
C CYS A 599 -13.53 32.69 -8.04
N HIS A 600 -12.60 32.31 -8.92
CA HIS A 600 -11.20 32.76 -8.81
C HIS A 600 -10.59 33.21 -10.14
N LEU A 601 -10.85 32.51 -11.25
CA LEU A 601 -10.17 32.79 -12.51
C LEU A 601 -10.88 33.87 -13.35
N SER A 602 -12.20 33.89 -13.35
CA SER A 602 -13.01 34.78 -14.20
C SER A 602 -12.87 36.25 -13.79
N SER A 603 -12.91 36.55 -12.49
CA SER A 603 -12.71 37.90 -11.98
C SER A 603 -11.32 38.43 -12.33
N ASP A 604 -10.28 37.61 -12.11
CA ASP A 604 -8.89 38.05 -12.28
C ASP A 604 -8.50 38.16 -13.76
N ALA A 605 -9.04 37.29 -14.62
CA ALA A 605 -8.79 37.36 -16.06
C ALA A 605 -9.48 38.57 -16.72
N ILE A 606 -10.68 38.94 -16.25
CA ILE A 606 -11.43 40.07 -16.81
C ILE A 606 -10.83 41.41 -16.37
N ILE A 607 -10.44 41.53 -15.10
CA ILE A 607 -9.79 42.72 -14.55
C ILE A 607 -8.45 42.99 -15.22
N ASN A 608 -7.72 41.94 -15.58
CA ASN A 608 -6.43 42.05 -16.26
C ASN A 608 -6.54 42.04 -17.79
N GLU A 609 -7.76 42.12 -18.35
CA GLU A 609 -8.05 42.11 -19.80
C GLU A 609 -7.49 40.90 -20.57
N ASN A 610 -7.19 39.79 -19.88
CA ASN A 610 -6.66 38.58 -20.49
C ASN A 610 -7.79 37.68 -21.02
N HIS A 611 -8.52 38.18 -22.01
CA HIS A 611 -9.68 37.52 -22.58
C HIS A 611 -9.33 36.26 -23.36
N GLY A 612 -8.15 36.20 -23.99
CA GLY A 612 -7.68 35.03 -24.76
C GLY A 612 -7.43 33.80 -23.88
N TYR A 613 -6.90 34.02 -22.67
CA TYR A 613 -6.68 32.96 -21.69
C TYR A 613 -7.99 32.33 -21.23
N LEU A 614 -8.96 33.15 -20.82
CA LEU A 614 -10.28 32.69 -20.37
C LEU A 614 -11.09 32.03 -21.51
N HIS A 615 -10.94 32.54 -22.74
CA HIS A 615 -11.57 31.97 -23.93
C HIS A 615 -11.16 30.51 -24.16
N ARG A 616 -9.87 30.17 -24.00
CA ARG A 616 -9.39 28.79 -24.21
C ARG A 616 -10.11 27.79 -23.30
N PHE A 617 -10.24 28.09 -22.00
CA PHE A 617 -10.95 27.22 -21.05
C PHE A 617 -12.44 27.13 -21.33
N LEU A 618 -13.08 28.27 -21.62
CA LEU A 618 -14.53 28.30 -21.85
C LEU A 618 -14.92 27.61 -23.16
N VAL A 619 -14.09 27.70 -24.21
CA VAL A 619 -14.28 26.95 -25.45
C VAL A 619 -14.08 25.45 -25.23
N GLU A 620 -13.09 25.04 -24.44
CA GLU A 620 -12.89 23.62 -24.11
C GLU A 620 -14.03 23.07 -23.22
N LEU A 621 -14.73 23.91 -22.45
CA LEU A 621 -15.91 23.56 -21.66
C LEU A 621 -17.23 23.64 -22.44
N ALA A 622 -17.27 24.37 -23.56
CA ALA A 622 -18.46 24.61 -24.37
C ALA A 622 -19.09 23.41 -25.12
N PRO A 623 -18.44 22.25 -25.37
CA PRO A 623 -19.08 21.16 -26.11
C PRO A 623 -20.43 20.73 -25.50
N HIS A 624 -21.43 20.50 -26.35
CA HIS A 624 -22.82 20.22 -25.94
C HIS A 624 -22.98 19.02 -24.98
N ASP A 625 -22.05 18.05 -25.01
CA ASP A 625 -22.05 16.90 -24.09
C ASP A 625 -21.58 17.26 -22.67
N ARG A 626 -20.73 18.30 -22.54
CA ARG A 626 -20.16 18.76 -21.27
C ARG A 626 -21.08 19.76 -20.58
N CYS A 627 -21.69 20.66 -21.36
CA CYS A 627 -22.62 21.68 -20.87
C CYS A 627 -23.85 21.10 -20.14
N LYS A 628 -24.34 19.91 -20.53
CA LYS A 628 -25.46 19.24 -19.84
C LYS A 628 -25.10 18.68 -18.46
N GLN A 629 -23.82 18.38 -18.23
CA GLN A 629 -23.33 17.85 -16.97
C GLN A 629 -22.97 18.95 -15.97
N ILE A 630 -22.79 20.18 -16.47
CA ILE A 630 -22.43 21.35 -15.66
C ILE A 630 -23.70 22.01 -15.11
N VAL A 631 -23.77 22.14 -13.79
CA VAL A 631 -24.86 22.89 -13.12
C VAL A 631 -24.69 24.39 -13.39
N ASP A 632 -25.76 25.06 -13.79
CA ASP A 632 -25.81 26.52 -14.02
C ASP A 632 -24.80 27.08 -15.05
N TRP A 633 -24.41 26.26 -16.04
CA TRP A 633 -23.55 26.71 -17.14
C TRP A 633 -24.10 27.95 -17.85
N SER A 634 -25.41 27.97 -18.10
CA SER A 634 -26.12 29.06 -18.78
C SER A 634 -26.13 30.38 -18.00
N ALA A 635 -26.06 30.32 -16.66
CA ALA A 635 -26.07 31.50 -15.80
C ALA A 635 -24.66 32.06 -15.56
N GLY A 636 -23.62 31.23 -15.67
CA GLY A 636 -22.24 31.61 -15.41
C GLY A 636 -21.33 31.54 -16.64
N GLY A 637 -20.92 30.32 -17.00
CA GLY A 637 -19.84 30.09 -17.98
C GLY A 637 -20.21 30.55 -19.40
N GLN A 638 -21.48 30.36 -19.79
CA GLN A 638 -21.98 30.81 -21.08
C GLN A 638 -22.01 32.34 -21.19
N VAL A 639 -22.36 33.05 -20.12
CA VAL A 639 -22.38 34.53 -20.11
C VAL A 639 -20.98 35.09 -20.36
N LEU A 640 -19.97 34.48 -19.73
CA LEU A 640 -18.56 34.85 -19.92
C LEU A 640 -18.08 34.53 -21.33
N LEU A 641 -18.45 33.37 -21.89
CA LEU A 641 -18.07 32.98 -23.25
C LEU A 641 -18.72 33.89 -24.30
N ASP A 642 -20.01 34.17 -24.15
CA ASP A 642 -20.76 35.06 -25.02
C ASP A 642 -20.20 36.49 -24.94
N TYR A 643 -19.81 36.97 -23.75
CA TYR A 643 -19.12 38.25 -23.60
C TYR A 643 -17.78 38.29 -24.36
N ILE A 644 -16.92 37.29 -24.18
CA ILE A 644 -15.61 37.27 -24.84
C ILE A 644 -15.75 37.17 -26.36
N THR A 645 -16.65 36.31 -26.84
CA THR A 645 -16.91 36.18 -28.28
C THR A 645 -17.45 37.47 -28.88
N LEU A 646 -18.26 38.25 -28.15
CA LEU A 646 -18.67 39.57 -28.58
C LEU A 646 -17.53 40.58 -28.65
N VAL A 647 -16.66 40.61 -27.64
CA VAL A 647 -15.48 41.48 -27.66
C VAL A 647 -14.61 41.15 -28.88
N SER A 648 -14.35 39.87 -29.16
CA SER A 648 -13.59 39.43 -30.33
C SER A 648 -14.28 39.74 -31.67
N LYS A 649 -15.60 39.50 -31.78
CA LYS A 649 -16.38 39.86 -32.99
C LYS A 649 -16.32 41.37 -33.26
N LEU A 650 -16.33 42.19 -32.20
CA LEU A 650 -16.28 43.65 -32.34
C LEU A 650 -14.89 44.15 -32.73
N GLU A 651 -13.81 43.52 -32.25
CA GLU A 651 -12.46 43.79 -32.75
C GLU A 651 -12.32 43.41 -34.24
N GLN A 652 -12.87 42.28 -34.65
CA GLN A 652 -12.91 41.87 -36.05
C GLN A 652 -13.68 42.87 -36.92
N ILE A 653 -14.85 43.32 -36.46
CA ILE A 653 -15.66 44.29 -37.20
C ILE A 653 -14.97 45.65 -37.28
N LYS A 654 -14.26 46.11 -36.22
CA LYS A 654 -13.42 47.33 -36.30
C LYS A 654 -12.35 47.20 -37.40
N LEU A 655 -11.67 46.06 -37.47
CA LEU A 655 -10.66 45.79 -38.50
C LEU A 655 -11.27 45.67 -39.91
N GLU A 656 -12.48 45.10 -40.03
CA GLU A 656 -13.23 45.03 -41.29
C GLU A 656 -13.74 46.40 -41.76
N ILE A 657 -14.09 47.28 -40.82
CA ILE A 657 -14.45 48.67 -41.08
C ILE A 657 -13.24 49.45 -41.61
N GLU A 658 -12.05 49.23 -41.04
CA GLU A 658 -10.79 49.79 -41.56
C GLU A 658 -10.44 49.23 -42.96
N ARG A 659 -10.90 48.01 -43.29
CA ARG A 659 -10.68 47.33 -44.57
C ARG A 659 -11.75 47.58 -45.65
N ASN A 660 -12.80 48.36 -45.36
CA ASN A 660 -13.85 48.77 -46.31
C ASN A 660 -14.65 47.62 -46.98
N GLU A 661 -15.05 46.58 -46.24
CA GLU A 661 -15.97 45.55 -46.78
C GLU A 661 -17.45 45.80 -46.41
N HIS A 662 -18.34 45.58 -47.39
CA HIS A 662 -19.77 45.97 -47.41
C HIS A 662 -20.71 45.08 -46.55
N GLY A 663 -20.26 44.61 -45.39
CA GLY A 663 -21.02 43.71 -44.50
C GLY A 663 -21.76 44.36 -43.31
N ARG A 664 -22.01 45.69 -43.35
CA ARG A 664 -22.34 46.50 -42.15
C ARG A 664 -23.68 46.20 -41.46
N GLY A 665 -24.72 45.76 -42.18
CA GLY A 665 -26.08 45.64 -41.60
C GLY A 665 -26.30 44.35 -40.80
N VAL A 666 -26.03 43.19 -41.42
CA VAL A 666 -26.34 41.86 -40.86
C VAL A 666 -25.47 41.52 -39.65
N ALA A 667 -24.21 41.94 -39.66
CA ALA A 667 -23.29 41.74 -38.53
C ALA A 667 -23.69 42.60 -37.32
N VAL A 668 -24.22 43.80 -37.53
CA VAL A 668 -24.57 44.72 -36.44
C VAL A 668 -25.92 44.33 -35.79
N ASP A 669 -26.87 43.82 -36.57
CA ASP A 669 -28.16 43.34 -36.04
C ASP A 669 -28.01 42.06 -35.21
N SER A 670 -27.11 41.15 -35.60
CA SER A 670 -26.81 39.95 -34.79
C SER A 670 -26.06 40.28 -33.49
N LEU A 671 -25.13 41.24 -33.52
CA LEU A 671 -24.50 41.75 -32.30
C LEU A 671 -25.51 42.42 -31.36
N ARG A 672 -26.52 43.10 -31.91
CA ARG A 672 -27.57 43.74 -31.11
C ARG A 672 -28.37 42.71 -30.32
N THR A 673 -28.80 41.63 -30.97
CA THR A 673 -29.54 40.56 -30.29
C THR A 673 -28.70 39.88 -29.21
N ASP A 674 -27.42 39.65 -29.49
CA ASP A 674 -26.49 39.03 -28.55
C ASP A 674 -26.26 39.93 -27.32
N ILE A 675 -26.06 41.24 -27.51
CA ILE A 675 -25.86 42.21 -26.42
C ILE A 675 -27.11 42.36 -25.55
N THR A 676 -28.31 42.44 -26.14
CA THR A 676 -29.55 42.51 -25.36
C THR A 676 -29.74 41.24 -24.52
N SER A 677 -29.42 40.08 -25.09
CA SER A 677 -29.50 38.81 -24.35
C SER A 677 -28.49 38.71 -23.21
N LEU A 678 -27.34 39.38 -23.32
CA LEU A 678 -26.32 39.38 -22.27
C LEU A 678 -26.62 40.34 -21.14
N CYS A 679 -27.21 41.50 -21.44
CA CYS A 679 -27.61 42.46 -20.41
C CYS A 679 -28.57 41.82 -19.40
N ASP A 680 -29.54 41.03 -19.88
CA ASP A 680 -30.47 40.30 -19.02
C ASP A 680 -29.76 39.20 -18.21
N ARG A 681 -28.79 38.50 -18.81
CA ARG A 681 -28.09 37.38 -18.17
C ARG A 681 -27.00 37.80 -17.19
N ILE A 682 -26.37 38.95 -17.37
CA ILE A 682 -25.32 39.48 -16.48
C ILE A 682 -25.88 39.83 -15.11
N SER A 683 -27.14 40.28 -15.05
CA SER A 683 -27.84 40.50 -13.78
C SER A 683 -27.96 39.22 -12.92
N ASN A 684 -27.90 38.05 -13.57
CA ASN A 684 -28.04 36.74 -12.93
C ASN A 684 -26.69 36.06 -12.64
N LEU A 685 -25.55 36.72 -12.89
CA LEU A 685 -24.24 36.17 -12.54
C LEU A 685 -24.12 36.06 -11.01
N PRO A 686 -23.76 34.88 -10.47
CA PRO A 686 -23.64 34.71 -9.03
C PRO A 686 -22.44 35.49 -8.49
N CYS A 687 -22.69 36.42 -7.56
CA CYS A 687 -21.67 37.19 -6.86
C CYS A 687 -21.31 36.52 -5.53
N TYR A 688 -20.09 36.00 -5.39
CA TYR A 688 -19.63 35.47 -4.10
C TYR A 688 -18.58 36.38 -3.44
N GLN A 689 -17.77 37.09 -4.23
CA GLN A 689 -16.70 37.98 -3.75
C GLN A 689 -16.87 39.42 -4.23
N SER A 690 -16.20 40.36 -3.55
CA SER A 690 -16.14 41.77 -3.98
C SER A 690 -15.48 41.94 -5.35
N ARG A 691 -14.54 41.05 -5.70
CA ARG A 691 -13.91 41.00 -7.02
C ARG A 691 -14.88 40.58 -8.12
N ASP A 692 -15.81 39.67 -7.83
CA ASP A 692 -16.86 39.27 -8.77
C ASP A 692 -17.81 40.43 -9.08
N ARG A 693 -18.14 41.25 -8.06
CA ARG A 693 -18.92 42.48 -8.25
C ARG A 693 -18.17 43.50 -9.11
N LEU A 694 -16.85 43.60 -8.93
CA LEU A 694 -16.02 44.45 -9.76
C LEU A 694 -15.97 43.95 -11.21
N CYS A 695 -15.83 42.64 -11.40
CA CYS A 695 -15.91 41.99 -12.71
C CYS A 695 -17.25 42.26 -13.41
N GLN A 696 -18.38 42.12 -12.69
CA GLN A 696 -19.70 42.49 -13.24
C GLN A 696 -19.78 43.96 -13.65
N SER A 697 -19.20 44.86 -12.84
CA SER A 697 -19.19 46.29 -13.15
C SER A 697 -18.31 46.62 -14.37
N GLU A 698 -17.22 45.89 -14.55
CA GLU A 698 -16.30 46.06 -15.68
C GLU A 698 -16.87 45.51 -16.97
N ILE A 699 -17.47 44.30 -16.94
CA ILE A 699 -18.24 43.75 -18.05
C ILE A 699 -19.36 44.73 -18.44
N SER A 700 -20.09 45.25 -17.46
CA SER A 700 -21.19 46.22 -17.70
C SER A 700 -20.68 47.52 -18.31
N LYS A 701 -19.55 48.04 -17.84
CA LYS A 701 -18.89 49.23 -18.42
C LYS A 701 -18.43 48.97 -19.84
N ARG A 702 -17.80 47.82 -20.10
CA ARG A 702 -17.36 47.43 -21.44
C ARG A 702 -18.56 47.27 -22.37
N LEU A 703 -19.65 46.64 -21.94
CA LEU A 703 -20.90 46.58 -22.70
C LEU A 703 -21.47 47.97 -23.00
N SER A 704 -21.46 48.91 -22.05
CA SER A 704 -21.83 50.32 -22.30
C SER A 704 -21.00 50.94 -23.42
N VAL A 705 -19.68 50.72 -23.40
CA VAL A 705 -18.79 51.19 -24.48
C VAL A 705 -19.12 50.48 -25.80
N LEU A 706 -19.40 49.17 -25.79
CA LEU A 706 -19.80 48.43 -26.98
C LEU A 706 -21.13 48.95 -27.54
N PHE A 707 -22.09 49.27 -26.67
CA PHE A 707 -23.35 49.93 -27.04
C PHE A 707 -23.10 51.27 -27.76
N HIS A 708 -22.24 52.14 -27.22
CA HIS A 708 -21.89 53.40 -27.88
C HIS A 708 -21.20 53.19 -29.22
N THR A 709 -20.31 52.19 -29.34
CA THR A 709 -19.66 51.90 -30.63
C THR A 709 -20.65 51.43 -31.68
N ILE A 710 -21.65 50.60 -31.33
CA ILE A 710 -22.69 50.18 -32.26
C ILE A 710 -23.57 51.35 -32.68
N LEU A 711 -23.95 52.22 -31.73
CA LEU A 711 -24.71 53.45 -32.03
C LEU A 711 -23.97 54.38 -33.00
N ASN A 712 -22.65 54.49 -32.84
CA ASN A 712 -21.82 55.29 -33.76
C ASN A 712 -21.66 54.63 -35.15
N LEU A 713 -21.69 53.30 -35.22
CA LEU A 713 -21.57 52.55 -36.47
C LEU A 713 -22.88 52.47 -37.28
N GLN A 714 -24.04 52.52 -36.60
CA GLN A 714 -25.35 52.42 -37.26
C GLN A 714 -25.81 53.73 -37.93
N GLY A 715 -25.25 54.89 -37.57
CA GLY A 715 -25.61 56.18 -38.18
C GLY A 715 -27.03 56.70 -37.85
N ASP A 716 -27.98 55.84 -37.50
CA ASP A 716 -29.34 56.19 -37.06
C ASP A 716 -29.43 56.30 -35.54
N GLN A 717 -29.17 57.50 -35.02
CA GLN A 717 -29.10 57.77 -33.58
C GLN A 717 -30.49 57.76 -32.88
N ASP A 718 -31.59 58.02 -33.59
CA ASP A 718 -32.88 58.30 -32.94
C ASP A 718 -33.68 57.06 -32.52
N LEU A 719 -33.71 56.00 -33.35
CA LEU A 719 -34.43 54.76 -33.03
C LEU A 719 -33.62 53.85 -32.09
N SER A 720 -32.30 53.82 -32.28
CA SER A 720 -31.43 52.90 -31.54
C SER A 720 -31.24 53.33 -30.09
N VAL A 721 -31.19 54.63 -29.76
CA VAL A 721 -30.97 55.05 -28.37
C VAL A 721 -32.25 54.87 -27.50
N ARG A 722 -33.47 54.97 -28.06
CA ARG A 722 -34.74 54.74 -27.32
C ARG A 722 -34.92 53.28 -26.91
N LEU A 723 -34.51 52.36 -27.77
CA LEU A 723 -34.61 50.92 -27.52
C LEU A 723 -33.52 50.41 -26.56
N MET A 724 -32.42 51.15 -26.42
CA MET A 724 -31.23 50.70 -25.69
C MET A 724 -31.04 51.35 -24.30
N ALA A 725 -31.63 52.53 -24.06
CA ALA A 725 -31.63 53.19 -22.75
C ALA A 725 -32.15 52.34 -21.56
N PRO A 726 -33.23 51.53 -21.67
CA PRO A 726 -33.70 50.72 -20.54
C PRO A 726 -32.71 49.61 -20.13
N TYR A 727 -31.95 49.06 -21.08
CA TYR A 727 -30.96 48.02 -20.80
C TYR A 727 -29.75 48.58 -20.04
N ILE A 728 -29.31 49.80 -20.35
CA ILE A 728 -28.22 50.47 -19.62
C ILE A 728 -28.63 50.81 -18.17
N GLY A 729 -29.93 51.08 -17.95
CA GLY A 729 -30.50 51.25 -16.61
C GLY A 729 -30.54 49.97 -15.77
N GLN A 730 -30.60 48.80 -16.42
CA GLN A 730 -30.66 47.48 -15.77
C GLN A 730 -29.28 46.87 -15.47
N LEU A 731 -28.21 47.43 -16.02
CA LEU A 731 -26.85 46.91 -15.81
C LEU A 731 -26.37 47.16 -14.36
N PRO A 732 -25.71 46.16 -13.73
CA PRO A 732 -25.13 46.28 -12.39
C PRO A 732 -23.83 47.11 -12.44
N MET A 733 -23.97 48.42 -12.58
CA MET A 733 -22.89 49.41 -12.47
C MET A 733 -23.03 50.26 -11.19
N PRO A 734 -21.93 50.81 -10.65
CA PRO A 734 -21.99 51.86 -9.63
C PRO A 734 -22.88 53.02 -10.08
N GLU A 735 -23.64 53.61 -9.16
CA GLU A 735 -24.64 54.64 -9.47
C GLU A 735 -24.02 55.85 -10.19
N ASP A 736 -22.81 56.26 -9.81
CA ASP A 736 -22.09 57.36 -10.43
C ASP A 736 -21.80 57.13 -11.92
N TYR A 737 -21.37 55.92 -12.28
CA TYR A 737 -21.11 55.53 -13.67
C TYR A 737 -22.41 55.40 -14.48
N ARG A 738 -23.45 54.84 -13.87
CA ARG A 738 -24.76 54.71 -14.51
C ARG A 738 -25.34 56.09 -14.83
N LEU A 739 -25.24 57.04 -13.91
CA LEU A 739 -25.66 58.42 -14.10
C LEU A 739 -24.81 59.12 -15.17
N GLN A 740 -23.49 58.91 -15.18
CA GLN A 740 -22.62 59.48 -16.19
C GLN A 740 -22.98 58.98 -17.60
N GLU A 741 -23.27 57.69 -17.76
CA GLU A 741 -23.67 57.10 -19.05
C GLU A 741 -25.08 57.52 -19.49
N LEU A 742 -26.03 57.59 -18.56
CA LEU A 742 -27.35 58.15 -18.88
C LEU A 742 -27.25 59.64 -19.26
N SER A 743 -26.34 60.39 -18.63
CA SER A 743 -26.06 61.79 -18.98
C SER A 743 -25.38 61.93 -20.36
N SER A 744 -24.52 60.98 -20.74
CA SER A 744 -23.86 60.97 -22.07
C SER A 744 -24.86 60.64 -23.18
N LEU A 745 -25.75 59.67 -22.95
CA LEU A 745 -26.81 59.29 -23.89
C LEU A 745 -27.85 60.40 -24.05
N THR A 746 -28.26 61.05 -22.95
CA THR A 746 -29.17 62.20 -23.03
C THR A 746 -28.54 63.39 -23.73
N ARG A 747 -27.23 63.63 -23.53
CA ARG A 747 -26.49 64.64 -24.31
C ARG A 747 -26.43 64.29 -25.79
N ASN A 748 -26.15 63.04 -26.15
CA ASN A 748 -26.11 62.59 -27.54
C ASN A 748 -27.49 62.71 -28.22
N PHE A 749 -28.57 62.34 -27.52
CA PHE A 749 -29.94 62.59 -27.95
C PHE A 749 -30.25 64.08 -28.13
N SER A 750 -29.83 64.92 -27.18
CA SER A 750 -30.05 66.36 -27.30
C SER A 750 -29.26 66.97 -28.46
N ALA A 751 -28.08 66.43 -28.76
CA ALA A 751 -27.24 66.87 -29.87
C ALA A 751 -27.75 66.40 -31.24
N SER A 752 -28.39 65.22 -31.33
CA SER A 752 -29.08 64.79 -32.56
C SER A 752 -30.32 65.66 -32.82
N TYR A 753 -31.08 65.97 -31.78
CA TYR A 753 -32.26 66.83 -31.87
C TYR A 753 -31.94 68.29 -32.27
N LEU A 754 -30.73 68.77 -31.97
CA LEU A 754 -30.24 70.10 -32.37
C LEU A 754 -29.58 70.13 -33.77
N ARG A 755 -29.41 68.96 -34.43
CA ARG A 755 -28.86 68.84 -35.80
C ARG A 755 -29.94 68.64 -36.87
N LEU A 756 -31.19 68.43 -36.48
CA LEU A 756 -32.40 68.58 -37.31
C LEU A 756 -32.84 70.05 -37.29
#